data_AF-A0A417VKN9-F1
#
_entry.id   AF-A0A417VKN9-F1
#
_cell.length_a   1.000
_cell.length_b   1.000
_cell.length_c   1.000
_cell.angle_alpha   90.00
_cell.angle_beta   90.00
_cell.angle_gamma   90.00
#
_symmetry.space_group_name_H-M   'P 1'
#
loop_
_entity.id
_entity.type
_entity.pdbx_description
1 polymer ?
#
loop_
_entity_poly.entity_id
_entity_poly.type
_entity_poly.pdbx_seq_one_letter_code
_entity_poly.pdbx_strand_id
1 'polypeptide(L)'
;MLNSEVGEIIRQLKNAEISVFDIPEDYKNDMQIVDFERKLGFRMLGKRGFDVITNSFFVEESLLRINEDGREVCRNIFSTFDNFDSYFDFLQGDIYDNACYMFCDFTKRIVTSHQIDMQKLRARKAFVDDNVDNYFLAVSDEEISSYDDAKKIHSLCKRWIQKFNACDSYDQFEKTVSNYQKSQIASIVDVTFFFFQYIFADVDSKERFNIIMEYMSSEKYPVFEMIEGLCSIYNPDDVERAYNASYKHKKNLKEYIRLLKNKKIDFGTRGYFDKKTHYYCEKELGYKKGNRLIPDATIYRYFESFDEFVDYLDGDLRYCDLSGLLECDIDFSDYIVDETTKLPIQVDSDGIYSIEKYYQNKKFYVVQRWHNISGAMLKEDTHTFDYFFDFVAFLKNDLSGADLLFCDGLIFLSQWDTIDFFNAKMKSSLCEKFGLNYEVQEVNDGVIEFFDCVEQNENETALVLQTSRDLAEEAAEKDLSSWDVFLNLKCQRIDYISDLHLIHRLKNAGCRSKEDIKYVIQKIAETIANEAGSILLIDGDVASDFSIFQLFVKILSKTLGGNTQVIFTLGNHELWSFPGLTINQITLKYRTCLEKYGMYLLQNDLLYKDGRDLSSSLDPSLQMIQYEELCSMGKKQISERLRSARYVILGGLGFSGYNTEFNADNGIYRLTVDRSEEIKQSKVFEELYHRFLPVLEKKNTIILTHTPKKDWCSETVPDKNFVYVSGHTHRNFFHDDGEYRIYSDNQIGYRCDTPHLKTFLIDNDYDYFSGYDDGIFEITREQYNDFYRGINIQMTFQRNVNVLYMLKRNGYYCFIHKSKSGSLTILNGGVMKKIGVQEIQYYYDHMDAMIATIKKPLDKFNSFQKHIANIVKRIGGDGTIHGCIIDIDVNNHIYVNPFDLSTTGYWASDMINKIVYPSIPDLLKEKCPVLFGEYVKLIDDNSENALVLKQQIKTSWSPQLYLDTNIYKASREIRKMQRLNSNVLTTWYENAIPQITKK
;
A
#
# COMPACT_ATOMS: atom_id res chain seq x y z
N MET A 1 25.77 -31.62 25.17
CA MET A 1 26.08 -30.19 24.98
C MET A 1 24.92 -29.28 25.38
N LEU A 2 23.65 -29.61 25.10
CA LEU A 2 22.46 -28.81 25.50
C LEU A 2 22.38 -28.39 26.99
N ASN A 3 22.78 -29.25 27.94
CA ASN A 3 22.69 -28.93 29.38
C ASN A 3 23.63 -27.80 29.86
N SER A 4 24.68 -27.44 29.10
CA SER A 4 25.58 -26.34 29.52
C SER A 4 25.07 -24.96 29.12
N GLU A 5 24.26 -24.86 28.06
CA GLU A 5 23.77 -23.57 27.54
C GLU A 5 22.55 -23.06 28.34
N VAL A 6 21.60 -23.94 28.67
CA VAL A 6 20.47 -23.60 29.55
C VAL A 6 20.95 -23.12 30.93
N GLY A 7 21.96 -23.79 31.49
CA GLY A 7 22.57 -23.39 32.76
C GLY A 7 23.24 -22.01 32.69
N GLU A 8 23.85 -21.67 31.54
CA GLU A 8 24.47 -20.37 31.31
C GLU A 8 23.42 -19.26 31.15
N ILE A 9 22.32 -19.50 30.44
CA ILE A 9 21.18 -18.56 30.32
C ILE A 9 20.59 -18.26 31.70
N ILE A 10 20.34 -19.29 32.52
CA ILE A 10 19.83 -19.10 33.89
C ILE A 10 20.85 -18.31 34.74
N ARG A 11 22.16 -18.55 34.59
CA ARG A 11 23.20 -17.78 35.27
C ARG A 11 23.16 -16.30 34.86
N GLN A 12 23.05 -16.02 33.57
CA GLN A 12 22.99 -14.67 33.03
C GLN A 12 21.73 -13.92 33.50
N LEU A 13 20.57 -14.58 33.52
CA LEU A 13 19.33 -14.02 34.08
C LEU A 13 19.46 -13.72 35.58
N LYS A 14 20.07 -14.63 36.37
CA LYS A 14 20.35 -14.40 37.80
C LYS A 14 21.22 -13.17 38.05
N ASN A 15 22.18 -12.93 37.16
CA ASN A 15 23.14 -11.84 37.28
C ASN A 15 22.66 -10.53 36.62
N ALA A 16 21.44 -10.51 36.06
CA ALA A 16 20.92 -9.40 35.25
C ALA A 16 21.83 -9.03 34.06
N GLU A 17 22.59 -9.99 33.53
CA GLU A 17 23.42 -9.84 32.32
C GLU A 17 22.56 -9.82 31.05
N ILE A 18 21.42 -10.52 31.09
CA ILE A 18 20.38 -10.55 30.05
C ILE A 18 19.00 -10.43 30.72
N SER A 19 17.99 -9.97 29.98
CA SER A 19 16.59 -9.96 30.43
C SER A 19 15.80 -11.14 29.90
N VAL A 20 14.60 -11.38 30.46
CA VAL A 20 13.67 -12.41 29.96
C VAL A 20 13.23 -12.20 28.50
N PHE A 21 13.45 -11.00 27.93
CA PHE A 21 13.19 -10.72 26.52
C PHE A 21 14.36 -11.08 25.60
N ASP A 22 15.55 -11.30 26.15
CA ASP A 22 16.79 -11.55 25.40
C ASP A 22 17.10 -13.05 25.26
N ILE A 23 16.22 -13.92 25.79
CA ILE A 23 16.36 -15.38 25.69
C ILE A 23 16.16 -15.81 24.22
N PRO A 24 17.08 -16.58 23.63
CA PRO A 24 16.93 -17.09 22.26
C PRO A 24 15.68 -17.95 22.10
N GLU A 25 15.02 -17.90 20.94
CA GLU A 25 13.74 -18.59 20.68
C GLU A 25 13.79 -20.09 21.01
N ASP A 26 14.88 -20.77 20.66
CA ASP A 26 15.06 -22.21 20.89
C ASP A 26 14.99 -22.61 22.39
N TYR A 27 15.21 -21.65 23.30
CA TYR A 27 15.29 -21.87 24.74
C TYR A 27 14.14 -21.25 25.53
N LYS A 28 13.25 -20.45 24.92
CA LYS A 28 12.20 -19.71 25.64
C LYS A 28 11.20 -20.58 26.40
N ASN A 29 11.01 -21.81 25.94
CA ASN A 29 10.08 -22.78 26.54
C ASN A 29 10.81 -23.97 27.18
N ASP A 30 12.13 -23.89 27.40
CA ASP A 30 12.83 -24.90 28.21
C ASP A 30 12.31 -24.87 29.65
N MET A 31 11.90 -26.02 30.17
CA MET A 31 11.24 -26.12 31.47
C MET A 31 12.09 -25.58 32.62
N GLN A 32 13.41 -25.71 32.56
CA GLN A 32 14.28 -25.22 33.64
C GLN A 32 14.31 -23.69 33.68
N ILE A 33 14.24 -23.04 32.51
CA ILE A 33 14.14 -21.58 32.38
C ILE A 33 12.75 -21.11 32.82
N VAL A 34 11.69 -21.74 32.33
CA VAL A 34 10.30 -21.42 32.69
C VAL A 34 10.09 -21.52 34.20
N ASP A 35 10.56 -22.59 34.83
CA ASP A 35 10.50 -22.79 36.28
C ASP A 35 11.25 -21.70 37.04
N PHE A 36 12.42 -21.32 36.52
CA PHE A 36 13.24 -20.27 37.12
C PHE A 36 12.54 -18.91 37.03
N GLU A 37 11.98 -18.56 35.87
CA GLU A 37 11.25 -17.32 35.65
C GLU A 37 9.98 -17.23 36.49
N ARG A 38 9.19 -18.32 36.57
CA ARG A 38 7.99 -18.40 37.42
C ARG A 38 8.32 -18.24 38.90
N LYS A 39 9.39 -18.90 39.38
CA LYS A 39 9.84 -18.80 40.79
C LYS A 39 10.29 -17.39 41.17
N LEU A 40 10.86 -16.62 40.24
CA LEU A 40 11.29 -15.25 40.47
C LEU A 40 10.22 -14.20 40.16
N GLY A 41 9.04 -14.61 39.67
CA GLY A 41 7.97 -13.69 39.29
C GLY A 41 8.21 -12.95 37.97
N PHE A 42 9.21 -13.35 37.18
CA PHE A 42 9.44 -12.80 35.84
C PHE A 42 8.45 -13.35 34.81
N ARG A 43 7.84 -14.51 35.08
CA ARG A 43 6.80 -15.12 34.26
C ARG A 43 5.60 -15.46 35.14
N MET A 44 4.43 -14.91 34.82
CA MET A 44 3.19 -15.16 35.55
C MET A 44 2.23 -15.98 34.70
N LEU A 45 1.66 -17.02 35.29
CA LEU A 45 0.60 -17.82 34.67
C LEU A 45 -0.70 -17.03 34.61
N GLY A 46 -1.33 -17.04 33.43
CA GLY A 46 -2.60 -16.39 33.16
C GLY A 46 -3.73 -17.39 32.93
N LYS A 47 -4.50 -17.18 31.85
CA LYS A 47 -5.56 -18.08 31.42
C LYS A 47 -4.98 -19.37 30.85
N ARG A 48 -5.69 -20.48 31.03
CA ARG A 48 -5.28 -21.77 30.46
C ARG A 48 -6.50 -22.62 30.14
N GLY A 49 -6.38 -23.56 29.23
CA GLY A 49 -7.54 -24.38 28.91
C GLY A 49 -7.42 -25.14 27.61
N PHE A 50 -8.58 -25.40 27.02
CA PHE A 50 -8.71 -26.05 25.71
C PHE A 50 -9.48 -25.14 24.75
N ASP A 51 -8.89 -24.89 23.59
CA ASP A 51 -9.56 -24.20 22.49
C ASP A 51 -10.07 -25.22 21.48
N VAL A 52 -11.38 -25.38 21.42
CA VAL A 52 -12.04 -26.31 20.51
C VAL A 52 -11.85 -25.94 19.04
N ILE A 53 -11.63 -24.65 18.71
CA ILE A 53 -11.52 -24.21 17.31
C ILE A 53 -10.16 -24.62 16.73
N THR A 54 -9.09 -24.50 17.50
CA THR A 54 -7.76 -25.00 17.10
C THR A 54 -7.54 -26.48 17.48
N ASN A 55 -8.45 -27.06 18.27
CA ASN A 55 -8.33 -28.40 18.83
C ASN A 55 -7.02 -28.60 19.61
N SER A 56 -6.66 -27.61 20.42
CA SER A 56 -5.40 -27.57 21.16
C SER A 56 -5.59 -27.08 22.59
N PHE A 57 -4.70 -27.50 23.49
CA PHE A 57 -4.61 -26.92 24.83
C PHE A 57 -3.76 -25.65 24.78
N PHE A 58 -4.08 -24.65 25.59
CA PHE A 58 -3.37 -23.38 25.60
C PHE A 58 -2.99 -22.92 27.00
N VAL A 59 -1.92 -22.14 27.08
CA VAL A 59 -1.51 -21.38 28.27
C VAL A 59 -1.14 -19.96 27.84
N GLU A 60 -1.80 -18.98 28.46
CA GLU A 60 -1.39 -17.59 28.44
C GLU A 60 -0.47 -17.31 29.63
N GLU A 61 0.65 -16.64 29.37
CA GLU A 61 1.57 -16.18 30.41
C GLU A 61 1.96 -14.73 30.15
N SER A 62 2.34 -14.01 31.19
CA SER A 62 2.89 -12.66 31.09
C SER A 62 4.34 -12.64 31.57
N LEU A 63 5.25 -12.18 30.72
CA LEU A 63 6.62 -11.88 31.10
C LEU A 63 6.75 -10.45 31.60
N LEU A 64 7.43 -10.28 32.72
CA LEU A 64 7.64 -9.00 33.39
C LEU A 64 9.12 -8.64 33.41
N ARG A 65 9.41 -7.39 33.03
CA ARG A 65 10.73 -6.76 33.20
C ARG A 65 10.56 -5.39 33.83
N ILE A 66 11.38 -5.09 34.83
CA ILE A 66 11.50 -3.74 35.38
C ILE A 66 12.67 -3.06 34.66
N ASN A 67 12.41 -1.95 34.00
CA ASN A 67 13.44 -1.14 33.36
C ASN A 67 14.26 -0.36 34.41
N GLU A 68 15.41 0.20 34.00
CA GLU A 68 16.29 1.00 34.86
C GLU A 68 15.60 2.25 35.47
N ASP A 69 14.54 2.75 34.84
CA ASP A 69 13.71 3.87 35.31
C ASP A 69 12.61 3.45 36.30
N GLY A 70 12.57 2.17 36.69
CA GLY A 70 11.59 1.60 37.61
C GLY A 70 10.23 1.29 36.99
N ARG A 71 10.07 1.45 35.67
CA ARG A 71 8.82 1.09 34.97
C ARG A 71 8.77 -0.39 34.64
N GLU A 72 7.63 -0.99 34.93
CA GLU A 72 7.33 -2.37 34.57
C GLU A 72 6.88 -2.46 33.11
N VAL A 73 7.53 -3.34 32.35
CA VAL A 73 7.20 -3.68 30.97
C VAL A 73 6.72 -5.12 30.97
N CYS A 74 5.49 -5.32 30.48
CA CYS A 74 4.83 -6.61 30.38
C CYS A 74 4.74 -7.06 28.93
N ARG A 75 5.00 -8.34 28.66
CA ARG A 75 4.80 -9.00 27.36
C ARG A 75 4.00 -10.28 27.53
N ASN A 76 2.88 -10.42 26.83
CA ASN A 76 2.09 -11.64 26.84
C ASN A 76 2.69 -12.72 25.93
N ILE A 77 2.63 -13.97 26.37
CA ILE A 77 3.04 -15.19 25.68
C ILE A 77 1.82 -16.09 25.58
N PHE A 78 1.68 -16.76 24.42
CA PHE A 78 0.66 -17.77 24.17
C PHE A 78 1.35 -19.05 23.74
N SER A 79 1.15 -20.13 24.50
CA SER A 79 1.71 -21.46 24.21
C SER A 79 0.59 -22.45 23.91
N THR A 80 0.74 -23.28 22.87
CA THR A 80 -0.24 -24.29 22.47
C THR A 80 0.35 -25.70 22.54
N PHE A 81 -0.50 -26.68 22.84
CA PHE A 81 -0.13 -28.09 23.01
C PHE A 81 -1.15 -28.99 22.32
N ASP A 82 -0.68 -29.87 21.45
CA ASP A 82 -1.56 -30.79 20.70
C ASP A 82 -2.10 -31.95 21.56
N ASN A 83 -1.48 -32.22 22.70
CA ASN A 83 -1.84 -33.31 23.58
C ASN A 83 -1.87 -32.88 25.06
N PHE A 84 -2.74 -33.53 25.82
CA PHE A 84 -2.95 -33.20 27.22
C PHE A 84 -1.74 -33.49 28.11
N ASP A 85 -0.96 -34.53 27.83
CA ASP A 85 0.15 -34.94 28.69
C ASP A 85 1.25 -33.85 28.70
N SER A 86 1.65 -33.35 27.52
CA SER A 86 2.64 -32.26 27.42
C SER A 86 2.13 -30.96 28.04
N TYR A 87 0.85 -30.66 27.89
CA TYR A 87 0.19 -29.52 28.54
C TYR A 87 0.21 -29.63 30.07
N PHE A 88 -0.15 -30.81 30.58
CA PHE A 88 -0.18 -31.11 32.02
C PHE A 88 1.22 -31.02 32.63
N ASP A 89 2.22 -31.59 31.95
CA ASP A 89 3.63 -31.53 32.37
C ASP A 89 4.14 -30.08 32.39
N PHE A 90 3.80 -29.26 31.38
CA PHE A 90 4.18 -27.86 31.32
C PHE A 90 3.60 -26.99 32.44
N LEU A 91 2.37 -27.32 32.87
CA LEU A 91 1.72 -26.69 34.01
C LEU A 91 2.10 -27.31 35.35
N GLN A 92 2.93 -28.36 35.36
CA GLN A 92 3.24 -29.13 36.56
C GLN A 92 1.99 -29.58 37.33
N GLY A 93 0.92 -29.90 36.57
CA GLY A 93 -0.37 -30.31 37.08
C GLY A 93 -1.35 -29.18 37.48
N ASP A 94 -0.99 -27.90 37.36
CA ASP A 94 -1.90 -26.77 37.63
C ASP A 94 -2.89 -26.50 36.49
N ILE A 95 -3.80 -27.45 36.31
CA ILE A 95 -4.85 -27.40 35.30
C ILE A 95 -6.15 -26.75 35.79
N TYR A 96 -6.21 -26.24 37.02
CA TYR A 96 -7.47 -25.78 37.62
C TYR A 96 -7.57 -24.27 37.79
N ASP A 97 -6.45 -23.59 38.04
CA ASP A 97 -6.47 -22.16 38.28
C ASP A 97 -6.70 -21.37 36.98
N ASN A 98 -7.57 -20.36 37.04
CA ASN A 98 -8.01 -19.54 35.91
C ASN A 98 -8.16 -20.32 34.59
N ALA A 99 -8.80 -21.50 34.67
CA ALA A 99 -8.85 -22.46 33.58
C ALA A 99 -10.26 -22.67 33.02
N CYS A 100 -10.36 -22.97 31.72
CA CYS A 100 -11.62 -23.34 31.07
C CYS A 100 -11.41 -24.48 30.06
N TYR A 101 -12.16 -25.57 30.22
CA TYR A 101 -12.12 -26.74 29.33
C TYR A 101 -13.50 -27.03 28.73
N MET A 102 -14.33 -26.00 28.60
CA MET A 102 -15.63 -26.12 27.94
C MET A 102 -15.43 -26.67 26.52
N PHE A 103 -16.22 -27.67 26.14
CA PHE A 103 -16.10 -28.44 24.89
C PHE A 103 -14.88 -29.37 24.75
N CYS A 104 -14.06 -29.54 25.78
CA CYS A 104 -13.00 -30.55 25.78
C CYS A 104 -13.56 -31.94 26.14
N ASP A 105 -13.29 -32.95 25.29
CA ASP A 105 -13.67 -34.34 25.55
C ASP A 105 -12.52 -35.12 26.20
N PHE A 106 -12.59 -35.28 27.52
CA PHE A 106 -11.60 -36.04 28.27
C PHE A 106 -11.89 -37.55 28.22
N THR A 107 -10.98 -38.30 27.60
CA THR A 107 -11.06 -39.77 27.64
C THR A 107 -10.92 -40.29 29.07
N LYS A 108 -11.63 -41.39 29.38
CA LYS A 108 -11.53 -42.07 30.69
C LYS A 108 -10.09 -42.40 31.10
N ARG A 109 -9.22 -42.68 30.11
CA ARG A 109 -7.80 -42.96 30.31
C ARG A 109 -7.05 -41.73 30.86
N ILE A 110 -7.25 -40.56 30.27
CA ILE A 110 -6.62 -39.30 30.72
C ILE A 110 -7.06 -38.97 32.14
N VAL A 111 -8.38 -39.04 32.41
CA VAL A 111 -8.94 -38.77 33.74
C VAL A 111 -8.34 -39.69 34.81
N THR A 112 -8.20 -40.98 34.50
CA THR A 112 -7.69 -41.97 35.46
C THR A 112 -6.17 -41.85 35.66
N SER A 113 -5.41 -41.65 34.59
CA SER A 113 -3.93 -41.58 34.65
C SER A 113 -3.41 -40.35 35.39
N HIS A 114 -4.08 -39.20 35.23
CA HIS A 114 -3.71 -37.94 35.88
C HIS A 114 -4.54 -37.59 37.11
N GLN A 115 -5.41 -38.51 37.55
CA GLN A 115 -6.30 -38.34 38.72
C GLN A 115 -7.09 -37.01 38.70
N ILE A 116 -7.67 -36.68 37.53
CA ILE A 116 -8.33 -35.39 37.30
C ILE A 116 -9.67 -35.34 38.03
N ASP A 117 -9.88 -34.27 38.79
CA ASP A 117 -11.18 -33.93 39.37
C ASP A 117 -12.06 -33.25 38.31
N MET A 118 -12.90 -34.07 37.66
CA MET A 118 -13.80 -33.60 36.60
C MET A 118 -14.86 -32.61 37.10
N GLN A 119 -15.22 -32.63 38.38
CA GLN A 119 -16.20 -31.69 38.92
C GLN A 119 -15.57 -30.30 39.05
N LYS A 120 -14.35 -30.23 39.57
CA LYS A 120 -13.59 -28.98 39.67
C LYS A 120 -13.23 -28.43 38.29
N LEU A 121 -12.83 -29.31 37.36
CA LEU A 121 -12.45 -28.93 36.00
C LEU A 121 -13.61 -28.32 35.19
N ARG A 122 -14.84 -28.80 35.43
CA ARG A 122 -16.07 -28.33 34.76
C ARG A 122 -16.80 -27.21 35.50
N ALA A 123 -16.26 -26.73 36.62
CA ALA A 123 -16.91 -25.70 37.43
C ALA A 123 -17.03 -24.36 36.68
N ARG A 124 -15.98 -23.98 35.93
CA ARG A 124 -15.97 -22.78 35.09
C ARG A 124 -16.33 -23.15 33.65
N LYS A 125 -17.29 -22.42 33.08
CA LYS A 125 -17.76 -22.62 31.69
C LYS A 125 -17.24 -21.57 30.70
N ALA A 126 -16.81 -20.42 31.22
CA ALA A 126 -16.28 -19.30 30.46
C ALA A 126 -15.42 -18.41 31.36
N PHE A 127 -14.55 -17.61 30.77
CA PHE A 127 -13.80 -16.56 31.45
C PHE A 127 -14.61 -15.28 31.64
N VAL A 128 -15.57 -15.04 30.75
CA VAL A 128 -16.50 -13.91 30.84
C VAL A 128 -17.56 -14.16 31.92
N ASP A 129 -17.88 -13.12 32.69
CA ASP A 129 -18.87 -13.16 33.77
C ASP A 129 -20.18 -12.43 33.39
N ASP A 130 -20.12 -11.59 32.36
CA ASP A 130 -21.23 -10.86 31.76
C ASP A 130 -21.83 -11.62 30.56
N ASN A 131 -23.00 -11.17 30.12
CA ASN A 131 -23.72 -11.70 28.98
C ASN A 131 -24.45 -10.59 28.23
N VAL A 132 -25.03 -10.94 27.08
CA VAL A 132 -25.72 -10.03 26.17
C VAL A 132 -26.82 -9.18 26.82
N ASP A 133 -27.49 -9.70 27.86
CA ASP A 133 -28.58 -8.99 28.57
C ASP A 133 -28.07 -7.93 29.55
N ASN A 134 -26.77 -7.91 29.87
CA ASN A 134 -26.16 -6.88 30.71
C ASN A 134 -26.08 -5.52 30.01
N TYR A 135 -26.32 -5.48 28.69
CA TYR A 135 -26.21 -4.29 27.86
C TYR A 135 -27.58 -3.86 27.37
N PHE A 136 -27.94 -2.62 27.65
CA PHE A 136 -29.21 -2.03 27.26
C PHE A 136 -29.02 -0.56 26.87
N LEU A 137 -30.05 0.00 26.25
CA LEU A 137 -30.11 1.40 25.87
C LEU A 137 -30.27 2.27 27.12
N ALA A 138 -29.16 2.54 27.79
CA ALA A 138 -29.06 3.46 28.91
C ALA A 138 -27.76 4.24 28.83
N VAL A 139 -27.83 5.43 29.41
CA VAL A 139 -26.69 6.32 29.64
C VAL A 139 -25.89 5.76 30.80
N SER A 140 -24.58 5.61 30.61
CA SER A 140 -23.66 5.15 31.65
C SER A 140 -23.36 6.24 32.69
N ASP A 141 -22.96 5.85 33.90
CA ASP A 141 -22.51 6.80 34.95
C ASP A 141 -21.32 7.65 34.47
N GLU A 142 -20.45 7.09 33.62
CA GLU A 142 -19.34 7.81 32.99
C GLU A 142 -19.82 8.89 32.02
N GLU A 143 -20.83 8.59 31.20
CA GLU A 143 -21.45 9.57 30.30
C GLU A 143 -22.14 10.70 31.08
N ILE A 144 -22.84 10.38 32.17
CA ILE A 144 -23.45 11.38 33.07
C ILE A 144 -22.36 12.28 33.67
N SER A 145 -21.30 11.68 34.22
CA SER A 145 -20.17 12.44 34.79
C SER A 145 -19.49 13.33 33.75
N SER A 146 -19.28 12.82 32.53
CA SER A 146 -18.68 13.60 31.43
C SER A 146 -19.56 14.77 31.01
N TYR A 147 -20.88 14.58 30.96
CA TYR A 147 -21.84 15.63 30.64
C TYR A 147 -21.84 16.73 31.71
N ASP A 148 -21.81 16.36 32.99
CA ASP A 148 -21.74 17.34 34.08
C ASP A 148 -20.41 18.11 34.11
N ASP A 149 -19.29 17.46 33.79
CA ASP A 149 -18.00 18.16 33.64
C ASP A 149 -18.00 19.11 32.44
N ALA A 150 -18.63 18.73 31.34
CA ALA A 150 -18.76 19.59 30.17
C ALA A 150 -19.62 20.84 30.43
N LYS A 151 -20.58 20.82 31.38
CA LYS A 151 -21.25 22.06 31.86
C LYS A 151 -20.27 23.07 32.48
N LYS A 152 -19.21 22.60 33.14
CA LYS A 152 -18.14 23.47 33.69
C LYS A 152 -17.28 24.04 32.56
N ILE A 153 -16.98 23.22 31.54
CA ILE A 153 -16.27 23.63 30.32
C ILE A 153 -17.07 24.70 29.57
N HIS A 154 -18.38 24.51 29.42
CA HIS A 154 -19.28 25.50 28.82
C HIS A 154 -19.16 26.88 29.48
N SER A 155 -19.20 26.92 30.82
CA SER A 155 -19.02 28.16 31.60
C SER A 155 -17.63 28.80 31.42
N LEU A 156 -16.59 27.99 31.16
CA LEU A 156 -15.25 28.48 30.80
C LEU A 156 -15.23 29.03 29.36
N CYS A 157 -15.86 28.33 28.40
CA CYS A 157 -15.98 28.76 27.01
C CYS A 157 -16.65 30.15 26.93
N LYS A 158 -17.77 30.37 27.62
CA LYS A 158 -18.44 31.69 27.66
C LYS A 158 -17.50 32.83 28.07
N ARG A 159 -16.68 32.61 29.10
CA ARG A 159 -15.69 33.60 29.57
C ARG A 159 -14.60 33.87 28.54
N TRP A 160 -14.16 32.84 27.80
CA TRP A 160 -13.18 33.00 26.74
C TRP A 160 -13.77 33.67 25.51
N ILE A 161 -14.98 33.30 25.08
CA ILE A 161 -15.71 33.97 23.98
C ILE A 161 -15.80 35.48 24.25
N GLN A 162 -16.14 35.90 25.46
CA GLN A 162 -16.16 37.32 25.83
C GLN A 162 -14.79 38.00 25.66
N LYS A 163 -13.70 37.33 26.04
CA LYS A 163 -12.33 37.87 25.89
C LYS A 163 -11.93 37.98 24.41
N PHE A 164 -12.21 36.96 23.62
CA PHE A 164 -11.97 36.98 22.18
C PHE A 164 -12.79 38.09 21.52
N ASN A 165 -14.09 38.18 21.82
CA ASN A 165 -14.98 39.19 21.25
C ASN A 165 -14.67 40.63 21.67
N ALA A 166 -13.95 40.83 22.78
CA ALA A 166 -13.48 42.13 23.22
C ALA A 166 -12.19 42.61 22.49
N CYS A 167 -11.55 41.76 21.68
CA CYS A 167 -10.35 42.13 20.95
C CYS A 167 -10.68 43.05 19.77
N ASP A 168 -10.12 44.27 19.79
CA ASP A 168 -10.29 45.31 18.77
C ASP A 168 -9.06 45.49 17.86
N SER A 169 -8.00 44.72 18.10
CA SER A 169 -6.71 44.82 17.43
C SER A 169 -5.99 43.48 17.38
N TYR A 170 -5.10 43.32 16.39
CA TYR A 170 -4.31 42.10 16.20
C TYR A 170 -3.50 41.72 17.45
N ASP A 171 -2.79 42.68 18.06
CA ASP A 171 -1.96 42.43 19.24
C ASP A 171 -2.77 41.92 20.44
N GLN A 172 -3.99 42.44 20.64
CA GLN A 172 -4.88 41.96 21.69
C GLN A 172 -5.39 40.55 21.39
N PHE A 173 -5.74 40.28 20.14
CA PHE A 173 -6.21 38.97 19.69
C PHE A 173 -5.12 37.91 19.84
N GLU A 174 -3.90 38.17 19.35
CA GLU A 174 -2.74 37.28 19.48
C GLU A 174 -2.38 37.00 20.94
N LYS A 175 -2.40 38.04 21.79
CA LYS A 175 -2.17 37.88 23.23
C LYS A 175 -3.25 37.03 23.88
N THR A 176 -4.51 37.19 23.47
CA THR A 176 -5.64 36.39 23.96
C THR A 176 -5.50 34.93 23.56
N VAL A 177 -5.11 34.65 22.31
CA VAL A 177 -4.79 33.28 21.86
C VAL A 177 -3.65 32.67 22.65
N SER A 178 -2.55 33.41 22.82
CA SER A 178 -1.38 32.93 23.58
C SER A 178 -1.72 32.64 25.04
N ASN A 179 -2.61 33.42 25.64
CA ASN A 179 -3.10 33.18 27.00
C ASN A 179 -4.05 31.98 27.05
N TYR A 180 -4.89 31.80 26.03
CA TYR A 180 -5.78 30.65 25.91
C TYR A 180 -4.99 29.35 25.81
N GLN A 181 -3.96 29.28 24.95
CA GLN A 181 -3.10 28.10 24.77
C GLN A 181 -2.38 27.67 26.05
N LYS A 182 -2.19 28.57 27.02
CA LYS A 182 -1.58 28.28 28.33
C LYS A 182 -2.61 27.90 29.41
N SER A 183 -3.89 27.93 29.08
CA SER A 183 -4.96 27.64 30.02
C SER A 183 -5.22 26.13 30.11
N GLN A 184 -5.81 25.69 31.22
CA GLN A 184 -6.11 24.27 31.46
C GLN A 184 -7.11 23.69 30.43
N ILE A 185 -8.00 24.52 29.88
CA ILE A 185 -9.03 24.11 28.91
C ILE A 185 -8.49 23.89 27.49
N ALA A 186 -7.31 24.42 27.14
CA ALA A 186 -6.75 24.30 25.79
C ALA A 186 -6.39 22.86 25.38
N SER A 187 -6.29 21.94 26.34
CA SER A 187 -6.13 20.50 26.06
C SER A 187 -7.45 19.81 25.68
N ILE A 188 -8.59 20.47 25.89
CA ILE A 188 -9.94 19.91 25.73
C ILE A 188 -10.67 20.55 24.55
N VAL A 189 -10.61 21.88 24.44
CA VAL A 189 -11.28 22.66 23.39
C VAL A 189 -10.22 23.25 22.47
N ASP A 190 -10.38 23.08 21.16
CA ASP A 190 -9.45 23.67 20.20
C ASP A 190 -9.66 25.18 20.08
N VAL A 191 -8.59 25.94 19.84
CA VAL A 191 -8.68 27.40 19.71
C VAL A 191 -9.56 27.84 18.53
N THR A 192 -9.70 27.00 17.50
CA THR A 192 -10.58 27.19 16.34
C THR A 192 -12.03 27.41 16.73
N PHE A 193 -12.51 26.79 17.82
CA PHE A 193 -13.83 27.06 18.38
C PHE A 193 -14.03 28.57 18.63
N PHE A 194 -13.04 29.22 19.25
CA PHE A 194 -13.10 30.65 19.56
C PHE A 194 -12.90 31.53 18.33
N PHE A 195 -12.15 31.07 17.32
CA PHE A 195 -12.01 31.78 16.06
C PHE A 195 -13.35 31.86 15.31
N PHE A 196 -14.08 30.74 15.20
CA PHE A 196 -15.41 30.75 14.59
C PHE A 196 -16.41 31.58 15.41
N GLN A 197 -16.38 31.51 16.74
CA GLN A 197 -17.20 32.38 17.59
C GLN A 197 -16.88 33.87 17.39
N TYR A 198 -15.60 34.22 17.22
CA TYR A 198 -15.17 35.59 16.94
C TYR A 198 -15.64 36.10 15.58
N ILE A 199 -15.58 35.24 14.56
CA ILE A 199 -16.05 35.53 13.19
C ILE A 199 -17.57 35.72 13.17
N PHE A 200 -18.32 34.76 13.72
CA PHE A 200 -19.79 34.77 13.65
C PHE A 200 -20.46 35.75 14.63
N ALA A 201 -19.72 36.30 15.59
CA ALA A 201 -20.23 37.39 16.44
C ALA A 201 -20.62 38.64 15.63
N ASP A 202 -19.91 38.92 14.52
CA ASP A 202 -20.27 39.95 13.54
C ASP A 202 -19.50 39.69 12.23
N VAL A 203 -20.15 38.97 11.30
CA VAL A 203 -19.54 38.57 10.01
C VAL A 203 -19.30 39.77 9.10
N ASP A 204 -20.04 40.86 9.27
CA ASP A 204 -19.92 42.07 8.43
C ASP A 204 -18.83 43.04 8.91
N SER A 205 -18.25 42.80 10.10
CA SER A 205 -17.17 43.62 10.65
C SER A 205 -15.87 43.47 9.86
N LYS A 206 -15.48 44.56 9.18
CA LYS A 206 -14.19 44.65 8.48
C LYS A 206 -13.00 44.58 9.43
N GLU A 207 -13.16 45.12 10.64
CA GLU A 207 -12.12 45.09 11.68
C GLU A 207 -11.83 43.64 12.11
N ARG A 208 -12.88 42.85 12.42
CA ARG A 208 -12.73 41.44 12.78
C ARG A 208 -12.14 40.61 11.64
N PHE A 209 -12.60 40.85 10.41
CA PHE A 209 -12.03 40.23 9.21
C PHE A 209 -10.53 40.51 9.07
N ASN A 210 -10.10 41.77 9.21
CA ASN A 210 -8.68 42.11 9.09
C ASN A 210 -7.84 41.44 10.18
N ILE A 211 -8.32 41.43 11.43
CA ILE A 211 -7.63 40.80 12.57
C ILE A 211 -7.45 39.30 12.35
N ILE A 212 -8.50 38.58 11.93
CA ILE A 212 -8.40 37.14 11.71
C ILE A 212 -7.52 36.81 10.51
N MET A 213 -7.57 37.62 9.44
CA MET A 213 -6.73 37.43 8.26
C MET A 213 -5.24 37.71 8.55
N GLU A 214 -4.95 38.71 9.39
CA GLU A 214 -3.59 38.97 9.87
C GLU A 214 -3.07 37.80 10.72
N TYR A 215 -3.92 37.24 11.59
CA TYR A 215 -3.59 36.04 12.36
C TYR A 215 -3.32 34.81 11.48
N MET A 216 -4.18 34.53 10.50
CA MET A 216 -3.96 33.42 9.55
C MET A 216 -2.69 33.61 8.71
N SER A 217 -2.31 34.86 8.43
CA SER A 217 -1.08 35.18 7.70
C SER A 217 0.19 35.05 8.54
N SER A 218 0.08 34.90 9.87
CA SER A 218 1.22 34.78 10.78
C SER A 218 1.91 33.40 10.76
N GLU A 219 1.27 32.38 10.14
CA GLU A 219 1.70 30.98 10.10
C GLU A 219 1.93 30.32 11.49
N LYS A 220 1.41 30.93 12.58
CA LYS A 220 1.51 30.42 13.97
C LYS A 220 0.49 29.31 14.31
N TYR A 221 -0.47 29.10 13.43
CA TYR A 221 -1.53 28.10 13.52
C TYR A 221 -1.53 27.26 12.23
N PRO A 222 -1.95 25.98 12.23
CA PRO A 222 -2.13 25.19 11.02
C PRO A 222 -3.12 25.85 10.03
N VAL A 223 -2.61 26.73 9.18
CA VAL A 223 -3.45 27.66 8.40
C VAL A 223 -4.41 26.95 7.44
N PHE A 224 -4.04 25.74 7.00
CA PHE A 224 -4.86 24.90 6.11
C PHE A 224 -6.15 24.36 6.77
N GLU A 225 -6.31 24.51 8.09
CA GLU A 225 -7.51 24.04 8.78
C GLU A 225 -8.69 25.02 8.67
N MET A 226 -8.45 26.29 8.34
CA MET A 226 -9.48 27.32 8.30
C MET A 226 -9.51 28.18 7.03
N ILE A 227 -8.36 28.42 6.38
CA ILE A 227 -8.28 29.45 5.33
C ILE A 227 -9.19 29.18 4.13
N GLU A 228 -9.35 27.92 3.73
CA GLU A 228 -10.30 27.50 2.69
C GLU A 228 -11.77 27.68 3.14
N GLY A 229 -12.06 27.45 4.42
CA GLY A 229 -13.39 27.71 5.00
C GLY A 229 -13.75 29.19 5.04
N LEU A 230 -12.78 30.07 5.31
CA LEU A 230 -12.99 31.52 5.29
C LEU A 230 -13.43 32.05 3.91
N CYS A 231 -13.03 31.39 2.82
CA CYS A 231 -13.50 31.73 1.48
C CYS A 231 -14.98 31.40 1.23
N SER A 232 -15.61 30.58 2.08
CA SER A 232 -17.05 30.33 2.03
C SER A 232 -17.84 31.28 2.94
N ILE A 233 -17.20 31.82 3.99
CA ILE A 233 -17.82 32.79 4.91
C ILE A 233 -17.73 34.22 4.35
N TYR A 234 -16.54 34.60 3.87
CA TYR A 234 -16.24 35.91 3.31
C TYR A 234 -16.10 35.85 1.80
N ASN A 235 -16.08 37.01 1.14
CA ASN A 235 -15.80 37.07 -0.30
C ASN A 235 -14.40 36.46 -0.60
N PRO A 236 -14.29 35.43 -1.46
CA PRO A 236 -13.02 34.78 -1.76
C PRO A 236 -11.91 35.73 -2.26
N ASP A 237 -12.29 36.78 -3.00
CA ASP A 237 -11.33 37.75 -3.54
C ASP A 237 -10.77 38.68 -2.45
N ASP A 238 -11.56 38.96 -1.40
CA ASP A 238 -11.09 39.71 -0.23
C ASP A 238 -10.14 38.85 0.61
N VAL A 239 -10.47 37.57 0.82
CA VAL A 239 -9.59 36.60 1.51
C VAL A 239 -8.27 36.45 0.77
N GLU A 240 -8.29 36.28 -0.56
CA GLU A 240 -7.07 36.18 -1.37
C GLU A 240 -6.17 37.42 -1.25
N ARG A 241 -6.79 38.61 -1.24
CA ARG A 241 -6.05 39.89 -1.11
C ARG A 241 -5.44 40.07 0.28
N ALA A 242 -6.18 39.71 1.33
CA ALA A 242 -5.75 39.88 2.71
C ALA A 242 -4.76 38.80 3.16
N TYR A 243 -4.78 37.61 2.55
CA TYR A 243 -3.94 36.50 2.97
C TYR A 243 -2.48 36.66 2.55
N ASN A 244 -1.58 36.87 3.51
CA ASN A 244 -0.17 37.15 3.28
C ASN A 244 0.78 36.02 3.77
N ALA A 245 0.63 34.82 3.20
CA ALA A 245 1.48 33.65 3.50
C ALA A 245 2.51 33.31 2.41
N SER A 246 3.27 32.22 2.61
CA SER A 246 4.25 31.70 1.63
C SER A 246 3.64 31.38 0.25
N TYR A 247 4.49 31.35 -0.79
CA TYR A 247 4.07 31.10 -2.17
C TYR A 247 3.26 29.80 -2.35
N LYS A 248 3.62 28.74 -1.62
CA LYS A 248 2.94 27.44 -1.67
C LYS A 248 1.49 27.56 -1.18
N HIS A 249 1.27 28.20 -0.03
CA HIS A 249 -0.06 28.38 0.54
C HIS A 249 -0.93 29.32 -0.31
N LYS A 250 -0.36 30.41 -0.83
CA LYS A 250 -1.08 31.29 -1.77
C LYS A 250 -1.50 30.57 -3.06
N LYS A 251 -0.65 29.67 -3.59
CA LYS A 251 -0.99 28.86 -4.77
C LYS A 251 -2.14 27.90 -4.48
N ASN A 252 -2.11 27.22 -3.34
CA ASN A 252 -3.17 26.30 -2.92
C ASN A 252 -4.52 27.02 -2.73
N LEU A 253 -4.51 28.17 -2.04
CA LEU A 253 -5.73 28.96 -1.83
C LEU A 253 -6.32 29.45 -3.16
N LYS A 254 -5.50 29.95 -4.10
CA LYS A 254 -5.98 30.35 -5.44
C LYS A 254 -6.61 29.20 -6.20
N GLU A 255 -6.04 28.00 -6.08
CA GLU A 255 -6.60 26.81 -6.71
C GLU A 255 -7.94 26.43 -6.07
N TYR A 256 -8.04 26.46 -4.74
CA TYR A 256 -9.29 26.26 -4.03
C TYR A 256 -10.37 27.29 -4.44
N ILE A 257 -10.04 28.58 -4.43
CA ILE A 257 -10.94 29.67 -4.86
C ILE A 257 -11.42 29.45 -6.30
N ARG A 258 -10.52 29.01 -7.19
CA ARG A 258 -10.88 28.67 -8.58
C ARG A 258 -11.89 27.52 -8.63
N LEU A 259 -11.73 26.50 -7.81
CA LEU A 259 -12.66 25.36 -7.75
C LEU A 259 -14.01 25.77 -7.14
N LEU A 260 -13.98 26.56 -6.07
CA LEU A 260 -15.15 27.11 -5.40
C LEU A 260 -15.99 27.96 -6.37
N LYS A 261 -15.37 28.93 -7.05
CA LYS A 261 -16.02 29.78 -8.07
C LYS A 261 -16.60 28.99 -9.24
N ASN A 262 -15.97 27.87 -9.60
CA ASN A 262 -16.43 27.00 -10.68
C ASN A 262 -17.46 25.95 -10.23
N LYS A 263 -17.98 26.01 -8.99
CA LYS A 263 -18.96 25.04 -8.44
C LYS A 263 -18.45 23.58 -8.52
N LYS A 264 -17.14 23.41 -8.33
CA LYS A 264 -16.45 22.11 -8.26
C LYS A 264 -16.22 21.63 -6.83
N ILE A 265 -16.66 22.40 -5.84
CA ILE A 265 -16.72 22.01 -4.44
C ILE A 265 -18.19 21.75 -4.11
N ASP A 266 -18.49 20.56 -3.62
CA ASP A 266 -19.80 20.18 -3.09
C ASP A 266 -19.74 20.28 -1.57
N PHE A 267 -20.67 21.01 -0.97
CA PHE A 267 -20.78 21.15 0.48
C PHE A 267 -21.83 20.20 1.04
N GLY A 268 -21.48 19.53 2.13
CA GLY A 268 -22.40 18.77 2.97
C GLY A 268 -22.41 19.36 4.37
N THR A 269 -23.60 19.51 4.94
CA THR A 269 -23.80 19.99 6.32
C THR A 269 -24.20 18.83 7.22
N ARG A 270 -23.83 18.93 8.50
CA ARG A 270 -24.34 18.07 9.57
C ARG A 270 -24.44 18.86 10.86
N GLY A 271 -25.57 18.74 11.55
CA GLY A 271 -25.74 19.29 12.88
C GLY A 271 -25.29 18.30 13.96
N TYR A 272 -24.86 18.76 15.13
CA TYR A 272 -24.68 17.89 16.28
C TYR A 272 -24.63 18.68 17.60
N PHE A 273 -24.92 18.00 18.71
CA PHE A 273 -24.62 18.51 20.06
C PHE A 273 -23.18 18.15 20.45
N ASP A 274 -22.33 19.16 20.68
CA ASP A 274 -20.94 18.95 21.07
C ASP A 274 -20.82 18.61 22.55
N LYS A 275 -20.67 17.31 22.83
CA LYS A 275 -20.52 16.75 24.18
C LYS A 275 -19.38 17.38 24.99
N LYS A 276 -18.36 17.98 24.36
CA LYS A 276 -17.22 18.59 25.07
C LYS A 276 -17.50 20.02 25.51
N THR A 277 -18.18 20.80 24.67
CA THR A 277 -18.39 22.24 24.88
C THR A 277 -19.79 22.58 25.37
N HIS A 278 -20.75 21.65 25.26
CA HIS A 278 -22.19 21.87 25.45
C HIS A 278 -22.74 23.00 24.55
N TYR A 279 -22.31 23.03 23.30
CA TYR A 279 -22.88 23.88 22.27
C TYR A 279 -23.54 23.00 21.20
N TYR A 280 -24.58 23.52 20.56
CA TYR A 280 -25.09 22.96 19.31
C TYR A 280 -24.20 23.44 18.17
N CYS A 281 -23.86 22.57 17.22
CA CYS A 281 -22.93 22.90 16.16
C CYS A 281 -23.46 22.45 14.80
N GLU A 282 -23.50 23.37 13.84
CA GLU A 282 -23.49 23.00 12.43
C GLU A 282 -22.04 22.88 11.97
N LYS A 283 -21.70 21.74 11.38
CA LYS A 283 -20.44 21.53 10.67
C LYS A 283 -20.70 21.39 9.18
N GLU A 284 -20.10 22.28 8.41
CA GLU A 284 -20.12 22.25 6.95
C GLU A 284 -18.77 21.76 6.42
N LEU A 285 -18.82 20.83 5.46
CA LEU A 285 -17.66 20.16 4.86
C LEU A 285 -17.69 20.34 3.34
N GLY A 286 -16.67 20.99 2.79
CA GLY A 286 -16.49 21.18 1.35
C GLY A 286 -15.59 20.11 0.75
N TYR A 287 -16.08 19.40 -0.27
CA TYR A 287 -15.35 18.34 -0.98
C TYR A 287 -15.23 18.66 -2.47
N LYS A 288 -14.07 18.40 -3.07
CA LYS A 288 -13.94 18.39 -4.53
C LYS A 288 -14.85 17.32 -5.16
N LYS A 289 -15.55 17.68 -6.25
CA LYS A 289 -16.32 16.73 -7.07
C LYS A 289 -15.46 15.53 -7.48
N GLY A 290 -15.93 14.32 -7.16
CA GLY A 290 -15.25 13.05 -7.44
C GLY A 290 -14.35 12.54 -6.30
N ASN A 291 -14.11 13.31 -5.24
CA ASN A 291 -13.34 12.88 -4.06
C ASN A 291 -14.12 13.16 -2.77
N ARG A 292 -14.52 12.09 -2.07
CA ARG A 292 -15.28 12.19 -0.80
C ARG A 292 -14.48 11.77 0.44
N LEU A 293 -13.17 11.55 0.30
CA LEU A 293 -12.35 10.97 1.38
C LEU A 293 -11.85 12.01 2.38
N ILE A 294 -11.44 13.20 1.91
CA ILE A 294 -10.87 14.27 2.75
C ILE A 294 -11.52 15.61 2.38
N PRO A 295 -12.07 16.36 3.36
CA PRO A 295 -12.65 17.67 3.08
C PRO A 295 -11.56 18.70 2.77
N ASP A 296 -11.77 19.50 1.72
CA ASP A 296 -10.92 20.63 1.33
C ASP A 296 -11.23 21.89 2.16
N ALA A 297 -12.42 21.98 2.76
CA ALA A 297 -12.81 23.06 3.66
C ALA A 297 -13.69 22.53 4.80
N THR A 298 -13.50 23.07 5.99
CA THR A 298 -14.33 22.78 7.17
C THR A 298 -14.75 24.08 7.84
N ILE A 299 -16.05 24.22 8.12
CA ILE A 299 -16.62 25.39 8.79
C ILE A 299 -17.45 24.90 9.96
N TYR A 300 -17.30 25.54 11.13
CA TYR A 300 -18.08 25.24 12.31
C TYR A 300 -18.85 26.48 12.74
N ARG A 301 -20.15 26.33 12.97
CA ARG A 301 -21.00 27.36 13.55
C ARG A 301 -21.62 26.80 14.84
N TYR A 302 -21.36 27.47 15.96
CA TYR A 302 -21.83 27.00 17.27
C TYR A 302 -22.89 27.94 17.84
N PHE A 303 -23.90 27.35 18.48
CA PHE A 303 -25.08 27.99 19.05
C PHE A 303 -25.20 27.59 20.52
N GLU A 304 -25.51 28.56 21.38
CA GLU A 304 -25.51 28.34 22.83
C GLU A 304 -26.76 27.57 23.27
N SER A 305 -27.90 27.88 22.65
CA SER A 305 -29.19 27.27 22.97
C SER A 305 -29.74 26.44 21.81
N PHE A 306 -30.67 25.54 22.13
CA PHE A 306 -31.38 24.77 21.12
C PHE A 306 -32.24 25.67 20.24
N ASP A 307 -32.92 26.66 20.82
CA ASP A 307 -33.76 27.61 20.09
C ASP A 307 -32.95 28.36 19.02
N GLU A 308 -31.77 28.88 19.36
CA GLU A 308 -30.87 29.53 18.38
C GLU A 308 -30.46 28.59 17.24
N PHE A 309 -30.23 27.32 17.55
CA PHE A 309 -29.82 26.31 16.59
C PHE A 309 -30.95 25.91 15.64
N VAL A 310 -32.14 25.67 16.18
CA VAL A 310 -33.33 25.28 15.42
C VAL A 310 -33.86 26.43 14.58
N ASP A 311 -33.84 27.65 15.11
CA ASP A 311 -34.22 28.85 14.36
C ASP A 311 -33.31 29.06 13.16
N TYR A 312 -32.01 28.78 13.32
CA TYR A 312 -31.05 28.83 12.22
C TYR A 312 -31.30 27.75 11.14
N LEU A 313 -31.76 26.57 11.55
CA LEU A 313 -32.06 25.45 10.65
C LEU A 313 -33.49 25.49 10.08
N ASP A 314 -34.27 26.54 10.35
CA ASP A 314 -35.69 26.66 9.98
C ASP A 314 -36.53 25.43 10.44
N GLY A 315 -36.18 24.85 11.59
CA GLY A 315 -36.85 23.69 12.19
C GLY A 315 -36.56 22.33 11.51
N ASP A 316 -35.59 22.26 10.60
CA ASP A 316 -35.17 21.03 9.91
C ASP A 316 -33.97 20.36 10.61
N LEU A 317 -34.22 19.25 11.30
CA LEU A 317 -33.20 18.53 12.07
C LEU A 317 -32.65 17.30 11.33
N ARG A 318 -32.89 17.17 10.02
CA ARG A 318 -32.26 16.09 9.22
C ARG A 318 -30.73 16.23 9.27
N TYR A 319 -30.03 15.10 9.28
CA TYR A 319 -28.57 14.98 9.44
C TYR A 319 -28.00 15.58 10.75
N CYS A 320 -28.84 15.79 11.77
CA CYS A 320 -28.40 16.24 13.09
C CYS A 320 -28.15 15.07 14.05
N ASP A 321 -27.02 15.11 14.77
CA ASP A 321 -26.69 14.16 15.84
C ASP A 321 -26.84 14.81 17.23
N LEU A 322 -28.04 14.70 17.79
CA LEU A 322 -28.40 15.22 19.12
C LEU A 322 -28.29 14.15 20.21
N SER A 323 -27.79 12.96 19.90
CA SER A 323 -27.69 11.82 20.85
C SER A 323 -26.84 12.13 22.10
N GLY A 324 -25.98 13.16 22.03
CA GLY A 324 -25.16 13.62 23.15
C GLY A 324 -25.88 14.48 24.19
N LEU A 325 -27.12 14.88 23.95
CA LEU A 325 -27.88 15.70 24.86
C LEU A 325 -28.52 14.80 25.93
N LEU A 326 -27.94 14.74 27.13
CA LEU A 326 -28.44 13.86 28.20
C LEU A 326 -29.56 14.50 29.04
N GLU A 327 -29.66 15.82 29.07
CA GLU A 327 -30.76 16.54 29.71
C GLU A 327 -31.58 17.21 28.60
N CYS A 328 -32.71 16.62 28.25
CA CYS A 328 -33.56 17.07 27.16
C CYS A 328 -35.03 17.08 27.55
N ASP A 329 -35.61 18.29 27.66
CA ASP A 329 -37.05 18.50 27.87
C ASP A 329 -37.75 18.96 26.56
N ILE A 330 -37.12 18.72 25.41
CA ILE A 330 -37.59 19.19 24.10
C ILE A 330 -38.61 18.20 23.53
N ASP A 331 -39.76 18.72 23.08
CA ASP A 331 -40.69 17.96 22.27
C ASP A 331 -40.26 18.00 20.80
N PHE A 332 -39.76 16.87 20.28
CA PHE A 332 -39.28 16.79 18.90
C PHE A 332 -40.40 16.66 17.86
N SER A 333 -41.67 16.53 18.28
CA SER A 333 -42.80 16.36 17.34
C SER A 333 -43.12 17.61 16.52
N ASP A 334 -42.63 18.78 16.95
CA ASP A 334 -42.78 20.06 16.26
C ASP A 334 -41.74 20.28 15.13
N TYR A 335 -40.76 19.38 14.97
CA TYR A 335 -39.65 19.54 14.02
C TYR A 335 -39.60 18.46 12.94
N ILE A 336 -38.87 18.73 11.85
CA ILE A 336 -38.67 17.77 10.77
C ILE A 336 -37.50 16.84 11.13
N VAL A 337 -37.80 15.55 11.28
CA VAL A 337 -36.83 14.48 11.60
C VAL A 337 -37.01 13.28 10.65
N ASP A 338 -35.94 12.53 10.39
CA ASP A 338 -35.98 11.29 9.58
C ASP A 338 -34.94 10.26 10.06
N GLU A 339 -34.62 9.26 9.25
CA GLU A 339 -33.60 8.24 9.54
C GLU A 339 -32.16 8.79 9.70
N THR A 340 -31.93 10.04 9.32
CA THR A 340 -30.63 10.72 9.41
C THR A 340 -30.47 11.54 10.69
N THR A 341 -31.56 11.77 11.43
CA THR A 341 -31.57 12.47 12.72
C THR A 341 -31.34 11.47 13.85
N LYS A 342 -30.33 11.71 14.69
CA LYS A 342 -30.13 10.96 15.94
C LYS A 342 -30.63 11.78 17.11
N LEU A 343 -31.68 11.29 17.77
CA LEU A 343 -32.29 11.93 18.92
C LEU A 343 -31.59 11.52 20.22
N PRO A 344 -31.79 12.29 21.31
CA PRO A 344 -31.35 11.90 22.65
C PRO A 344 -31.89 10.54 23.07
N ILE A 345 -31.08 9.76 23.80
CA ILE A 345 -31.42 8.40 24.23
C ILE A 345 -32.71 8.38 25.09
N GLN A 346 -33.00 9.44 25.85
CA GLN A 346 -34.21 9.49 26.68
C GLN A 346 -35.52 9.71 25.90
N VAL A 347 -35.43 10.18 24.65
CA VAL A 347 -36.62 10.54 23.84
C VAL A 347 -37.23 9.31 23.17
N ASP A 348 -36.43 8.28 22.90
CA ASP A 348 -36.88 7.05 22.23
C ASP A 348 -36.60 5.82 23.10
N SER A 349 -37.42 5.63 24.14
CA SER A 349 -37.30 4.52 25.10
C SER A 349 -37.59 3.14 24.49
N ASP A 350 -38.14 3.09 23.28
CA ASP A 350 -38.58 1.87 22.58
C ASP A 350 -37.65 1.49 21.41
N GLY A 351 -36.36 1.85 21.51
CA GLY A 351 -35.37 1.64 20.46
C GLY A 351 -35.32 0.19 19.92
N ILE A 352 -35.29 0.05 18.59
CA ILE A 352 -35.19 -1.23 17.89
C ILE A 352 -33.80 -1.83 18.13
N TYR A 353 -33.76 -2.93 18.86
CA TYR A 353 -32.56 -3.70 19.13
C TYR A 353 -32.24 -4.68 18.00
N SER A 354 -30.98 -4.74 17.60
CA SER A 354 -30.44 -5.73 16.66
C SER A 354 -29.06 -6.21 17.12
N ILE A 355 -28.73 -7.44 16.77
CA ILE A 355 -27.46 -8.07 17.12
C ILE A 355 -26.84 -8.72 15.88
N GLU A 356 -25.55 -8.49 15.69
CA GLU A 356 -24.74 -9.14 14.66
C GLU A 356 -23.67 -10.00 15.34
N LYS A 357 -23.47 -11.23 14.86
CA LYS A 357 -22.57 -12.22 15.46
C LYS A 357 -21.71 -12.78 14.34
N TYR A 358 -20.38 -12.72 14.44
CA TYR A 358 -19.52 -13.23 13.36
C TYR A 358 -18.12 -13.66 13.82
N TYR A 359 -17.46 -14.49 13.01
CA TYR A 359 -16.07 -14.90 13.21
C TYR A 359 -15.18 -14.35 12.10
N GLN A 360 -14.13 -13.62 12.47
CA GLN A 360 -13.18 -13.01 11.54
C GLN A 360 -11.78 -12.92 12.19
N ASN A 361 -10.71 -13.09 11.40
CA ASN A 361 -9.32 -12.91 11.86
C ASN A 361 -8.99 -13.70 13.15
N LYS A 362 -9.51 -14.92 13.26
CA LYS A 362 -9.34 -15.80 14.44
C LYS A 362 -9.98 -15.29 15.74
N LYS A 363 -10.95 -14.38 15.64
CA LYS A 363 -11.72 -13.84 16.78
C LYS A 363 -13.22 -13.87 16.52
N PHE A 364 -13.99 -13.87 17.59
CA PHE A 364 -15.44 -13.78 17.57
C PHE A 364 -15.89 -12.38 17.94
N TYR A 365 -16.92 -11.90 17.25
CA TYR A 365 -17.46 -10.56 17.43
C TYR A 365 -18.96 -10.63 17.68
N VAL A 366 -19.42 -9.79 18.61
CA VAL A 366 -20.84 -9.50 18.83
C VAL A 366 -21.03 -8.00 18.77
N VAL A 367 -21.88 -7.52 17.87
CA VAL A 367 -22.21 -6.09 17.74
C VAL A 367 -23.68 -5.89 18.07
N GLN A 368 -23.95 -5.21 19.17
CA GLN A 368 -25.29 -4.82 19.61
C GLN A 368 -25.58 -3.41 19.13
N ARG A 369 -26.70 -3.22 18.42
CA ARG A 369 -27.11 -1.91 17.89
C ARG A 369 -28.53 -1.59 18.30
N TRP A 370 -28.71 -0.37 18.80
CA TRP A 370 -30.02 0.19 19.11
C TRP A 370 -30.31 1.32 18.12
N HIS A 371 -31.47 1.26 17.49
CA HIS A 371 -31.93 2.26 16.53
C HIS A 371 -33.21 2.92 17.05
N ASN A 372 -33.47 4.15 16.66
CA ASN A 372 -34.75 4.80 16.91
C ASN A 372 -35.83 4.24 15.97
N ILE A 373 -37.09 4.65 16.14
CA ILE A 373 -38.21 4.23 15.27
C ILE A 373 -38.03 4.63 13.79
N SER A 374 -37.23 5.64 13.49
CA SER A 374 -36.90 6.06 12.12
C SER A 374 -35.73 5.27 11.51
N GLY A 375 -35.07 4.40 12.28
CA GLY A 375 -33.92 3.59 11.82
C GLY A 375 -32.55 4.24 12.01
N ALA A 376 -32.46 5.41 12.64
CA ALA A 376 -31.20 6.05 13.00
C ALA A 376 -30.52 5.35 14.20
N MET A 377 -29.21 5.15 14.12
CA MET A 377 -28.43 4.47 15.17
C MET A 377 -28.26 5.35 16.42
N LEU A 378 -28.74 4.86 17.57
CA LEU A 378 -28.66 5.50 18.88
C LEU A 378 -27.41 5.09 19.66
N LYS A 379 -27.09 3.79 19.66
CA LYS A 379 -25.95 3.20 20.38
C LYS A 379 -25.44 1.96 19.65
N GLU A 380 -24.14 1.72 19.72
CA GLU A 380 -23.48 0.50 19.24
C GLU A 380 -22.46 0.04 20.28
N ASP A 381 -22.57 -1.21 20.72
CA ASP A 381 -21.59 -1.87 21.60
C ASP A 381 -20.97 -3.05 20.83
N THR A 382 -19.63 -3.08 20.75
CA THR A 382 -18.88 -4.16 20.09
C THR A 382 -18.08 -4.95 21.10
N HIS A 383 -18.33 -6.26 21.14
CA HIS A 383 -17.66 -7.21 22.02
C HIS A 383 -16.78 -8.15 21.19
N THR A 384 -15.58 -8.44 21.67
CA THR A 384 -14.61 -9.31 21.00
C THR A 384 -14.18 -10.42 21.93
N PHE A 385 -14.17 -11.67 21.44
CA PHE A 385 -13.77 -12.85 22.19
C PHE A 385 -12.71 -13.63 21.44
N ASP A 386 -11.66 -14.05 22.16
CA ASP A 386 -10.62 -14.92 21.62
C ASP A 386 -11.05 -16.39 21.63
N TYR A 387 -11.92 -16.78 22.57
CA TYR A 387 -12.34 -18.17 22.78
C TYR A 387 -13.80 -18.41 22.40
N PHE A 388 -14.07 -19.54 21.75
CA PHE A 388 -15.43 -19.91 21.35
C PHE A 388 -16.38 -20.10 22.55
N PHE A 389 -15.90 -20.65 23.66
CA PHE A 389 -16.75 -20.82 24.85
C PHE A 389 -17.16 -19.50 25.50
N ASP A 390 -16.33 -18.46 25.42
CA ASP A 390 -16.67 -17.12 25.93
C ASP A 390 -17.75 -16.49 25.05
N PHE A 391 -17.58 -16.59 23.73
CA PHE A 391 -18.57 -16.15 22.74
C PHE A 391 -19.93 -16.84 22.92
N VAL A 392 -19.95 -18.16 23.11
CA VAL A 392 -21.17 -18.94 23.36
C VAL A 392 -21.81 -18.57 24.70
N ALA A 393 -21.00 -18.43 25.77
CA ALA A 393 -21.50 -18.08 27.09
C ALA A 393 -22.12 -16.67 27.13
N PHE A 394 -21.44 -15.69 26.53
CA PHE A 394 -21.93 -14.31 26.41
C PHE A 394 -23.29 -14.24 25.72
N LEU A 395 -23.47 -15.01 24.64
CA LEU A 395 -24.71 -15.10 23.88
C LEU A 395 -25.73 -16.07 24.47
N LYS A 396 -25.48 -16.63 25.66
CA LYS A 396 -26.37 -17.59 26.34
C LYS A 396 -26.74 -18.79 25.45
N ASN A 397 -25.76 -19.23 24.65
CA ASN A 397 -25.86 -20.29 23.64
C ASN A 397 -26.70 -19.98 22.39
N ASP A 398 -27.19 -18.75 22.21
CA ASP A 398 -27.88 -18.35 20.97
C ASP A 398 -26.88 -17.86 19.91
N LEU A 399 -26.48 -18.75 19.01
CA LEU A 399 -25.69 -18.42 17.81
C LEU A 399 -26.55 -18.32 16.55
N SER A 400 -27.87 -18.16 16.68
CA SER A 400 -28.75 -18.01 15.54
C SER A 400 -28.34 -16.79 14.70
N GLY A 401 -28.38 -16.96 13.37
CA GLY A 401 -27.99 -15.95 12.39
C GLY A 401 -26.51 -15.58 12.35
N ALA A 402 -25.63 -16.23 13.12
CA ALA A 402 -24.22 -15.90 13.17
C ALA A 402 -23.48 -16.20 11.84
N ASP A 403 -22.57 -15.33 11.42
CA ASP A 403 -21.68 -15.58 10.28
C ASP A 403 -20.42 -16.33 10.76
N LEU A 404 -20.46 -17.65 10.65
CA LEU A 404 -19.41 -18.58 11.07
C LEU A 404 -18.73 -19.25 9.86
N LEU A 405 -18.86 -18.65 8.67
CA LEU A 405 -18.42 -19.26 7.41
C LEU A 405 -16.95 -19.68 7.40
N PHE A 406 -16.09 -18.87 8.02
CA PHE A 406 -14.65 -19.11 8.09
C PHE A 406 -14.19 -19.78 9.41
N CYS A 407 -15.13 -20.22 10.25
CA CYS A 407 -14.83 -20.89 11.52
C CYS A 407 -14.72 -22.41 11.32
N ASP A 408 -13.73 -22.84 10.52
CA ASP A 408 -13.53 -24.25 10.16
C ASP A 408 -13.36 -25.17 11.38
N GLY A 409 -12.79 -24.63 12.46
CA GLY A 409 -12.56 -25.34 13.73
C GLY A 409 -13.83 -25.84 14.42
N LEU A 410 -15.01 -25.37 14.04
CA LEU A 410 -16.29 -25.93 14.50
C LEU A 410 -16.43 -27.42 14.17
N ILE A 411 -15.65 -27.95 13.23
CA ILE A 411 -15.59 -29.38 12.93
C ILE A 411 -15.11 -30.23 14.12
N PHE A 412 -14.36 -29.65 15.07
CA PHE A 412 -13.87 -30.35 16.27
C PHE A 412 -14.87 -30.35 17.42
N LEU A 413 -15.92 -29.53 17.37
CA LEU A 413 -16.94 -29.48 18.40
C LEU A 413 -17.68 -30.82 18.51
N SER A 414 -17.53 -31.56 19.60
CA SER A 414 -18.12 -32.90 19.76
C SER A 414 -19.50 -32.90 20.43
N GLN A 415 -19.83 -31.84 21.16
CA GLN A 415 -21.09 -31.66 21.88
C GLN A 415 -21.64 -30.26 21.62
N TRP A 416 -22.87 -30.18 21.12
CA TRP A 416 -23.49 -28.91 20.72
C TRP A 416 -25.00 -28.86 20.94
N ASP A 417 -25.59 -29.83 21.65
CA ASP A 417 -27.05 -29.92 21.86
C ASP A 417 -27.65 -28.69 22.55
N THR A 418 -26.83 -27.90 23.24
CA THR A 418 -27.23 -26.70 23.97
C THR A 418 -27.07 -25.41 23.16
N ILE A 419 -26.48 -25.46 21.97
CA ILE A 419 -26.18 -24.28 21.13
C ILE A 419 -27.21 -24.17 20.02
N ASP A 420 -27.85 -23.01 19.90
CA ASP A 420 -28.75 -22.72 18.80
C ASP A 420 -27.97 -22.18 17.60
N PHE A 421 -27.93 -22.94 16.51
CA PHE A 421 -27.32 -22.55 15.24
C PHE A 421 -28.35 -22.20 14.16
N PHE A 422 -29.60 -21.91 14.53
CA PHE A 422 -30.66 -21.61 13.57
C PHE A 422 -30.26 -20.48 12.61
N ASN A 423 -30.27 -20.75 11.30
CA ASN A 423 -29.84 -19.83 10.23
C ASN A 423 -28.40 -19.29 10.35
N ALA A 424 -27.51 -19.94 11.11
CA ALA A 424 -26.10 -19.57 11.11
C ALA A 424 -25.46 -19.89 9.74
N LYS A 425 -24.63 -18.97 9.23
CA LYS A 425 -23.94 -19.15 7.95
C LYS A 425 -22.67 -19.95 8.19
N MET A 426 -22.56 -21.10 7.53
CA MET A 426 -21.41 -21.98 7.59
C MET A 426 -21.33 -22.84 6.32
N LYS A 427 -20.22 -23.55 6.15
CA LYS A 427 -20.06 -24.50 5.04
C LYS A 427 -21.09 -25.63 5.13
N SER A 428 -21.47 -26.20 3.99
CA SER A 428 -22.43 -27.31 3.91
C SER A 428 -22.04 -28.50 4.80
N SER A 429 -20.74 -28.83 4.86
CA SER A 429 -20.20 -29.89 5.75
C SER A 429 -20.48 -29.65 7.24
N LEU A 430 -20.44 -28.40 7.70
CA LEU A 430 -20.80 -28.05 9.08
C LEU A 430 -22.32 -28.06 9.27
N CYS A 431 -23.09 -27.59 8.29
CA CYS A 431 -24.55 -27.71 8.32
C CYS A 431 -24.97 -29.18 8.46
N GLU A 432 -24.37 -30.09 7.69
CA GLU A 432 -24.65 -31.53 7.76
C GLU A 432 -24.29 -32.13 9.12
N LYS A 433 -23.11 -31.76 9.66
CA LYS A 433 -22.69 -32.18 11.00
C LYS A 433 -23.70 -31.75 12.07
N PHE A 434 -24.20 -30.51 12.00
CA PHE A 434 -25.11 -29.95 12.99
C PHE A 434 -26.59 -30.23 12.68
N GLY A 435 -26.92 -30.92 11.59
CA GLY A 435 -28.29 -31.22 11.18
C GLY A 435 -29.10 -29.99 10.72
N LEU A 436 -28.42 -28.96 10.20
CA LEU A 436 -29.03 -27.73 9.72
C LEU A 436 -29.42 -27.83 8.24
N ASN A 437 -30.57 -27.25 7.90
CA ASN A 437 -30.99 -27.13 6.50
C ASN A 437 -30.16 -26.06 5.79
N TYR A 438 -29.78 -26.33 4.54
CA TYR A 438 -29.13 -25.36 3.65
C TYR A 438 -29.67 -25.51 2.22
N GLU A 439 -29.57 -24.46 1.43
CA GLU A 439 -29.95 -24.49 0.02
C GLU A 439 -28.88 -25.24 -0.78
N VAL A 440 -29.26 -26.38 -1.34
CA VAL A 440 -28.36 -27.15 -2.22
C VAL A 440 -28.24 -26.40 -3.55
N GLN A 441 -27.02 -26.02 -3.88
CA GLN A 441 -26.66 -25.44 -5.16
C GLN A 441 -25.48 -26.22 -5.73
N GLU A 442 -25.74 -27.03 -6.75
CA GLU A 442 -24.70 -27.75 -7.46
C GLU A 442 -23.95 -26.83 -8.42
N VAL A 443 -22.65 -27.06 -8.55
CA VAL A 443 -21.82 -26.42 -9.57
C VAL A 443 -22.32 -26.88 -10.94
N ASN A 444 -22.59 -25.94 -11.84
CA ASN A 444 -23.12 -26.26 -13.17
C ASN A 444 -22.06 -27.01 -14.01
N ASP A 445 -22.19 -28.34 -14.08
CA ASP A 445 -21.32 -29.19 -14.89
C ASP A 445 -21.35 -28.83 -16.39
N GLY A 446 -22.43 -28.20 -16.87
CA GLY A 446 -22.56 -27.76 -18.25
C GLY A 446 -21.56 -26.66 -18.66
N VAL A 447 -20.91 -26.00 -17.72
CA VAL A 447 -19.85 -24.99 -17.96
C VAL A 447 -18.45 -25.48 -17.58
N ILE A 448 -18.27 -26.80 -17.45
CA ILE A 448 -16.98 -27.45 -17.17
C ILE A 448 -16.62 -28.36 -18.33
N GLU A 449 -15.37 -28.29 -18.77
CA GLU A 449 -14.78 -29.22 -19.72
C GLU A 449 -13.30 -29.37 -19.38
N PHE A 450 -12.79 -30.59 -19.54
CA PHE A 450 -11.38 -30.92 -19.35
C PHE A 450 -10.81 -31.32 -20.71
N PHE A 451 -9.68 -30.72 -21.09
CA PHE A 451 -9.00 -31.04 -22.34
C PHE A 451 -7.76 -31.87 -22.05
N ASP A 452 -7.68 -33.08 -22.61
CA ASP A 452 -6.60 -34.04 -22.34
C ASP A 452 -5.19 -33.45 -22.56
N CYS A 453 -5.01 -32.67 -23.64
CA CYS A 453 -3.72 -32.05 -23.94
C CYS A 453 -3.29 -31.00 -22.90
N VAL A 454 -4.27 -30.29 -22.32
CA VAL A 454 -4.06 -29.27 -21.30
C VAL A 454 -3.73 -29.93 -19.96
N GLU A 455 -4.46 -30.98 -19.57
CA GLU A 455 -4.15 -31.76 -18.37
C GLU A 455 -2.77 -32.43 -18.45
N GLN A 456 -2.36 -32.88 -19.63
CA GLN A 456 -1.00 -33.41 -19.82
C GLN A 456 0.04 -32.31 -19.59
N ASN A 457 -0.16 -31.10 -20.12
CA ASN A 457 0.75 -29.97 -19.92
C ASN A 457 0.85 -29.55 -18.44
N GLU A 458 -0.25 -29.54 -17.69
CA GLU A 458 -0.25 -29.27 -16.24
C GLU A 458 0.68 -30.25 -15.51
N ASN A 459 0.53 -31.55 -15.79
CA ASN A 459 1.34 -32.59 -15.15
C ASN A 459 2.82 -32.49 -15.54
N GLU A 460 3.12 -32.20 -16.82
CA GLU A 460 4.50 -32.06 -17.31
C GLU A 460 5.22 -30.84 -16.72
N THR A 461 4.50 -29.78 -16.35
CA THR A 461 5.09 -28.49 -15.98
C THR A 461 4.79 -28.04 -14.54
N ALA A 462 4.20 -28.90 -13.72
CA ALA A 462 3.85 -28.62 -12.32
C ALA A 462 5.04 -28.09 -11.48
N LEU A 463 6.26 -28.60 -11.71
CA LEU A 463 7.45 -28.13 -11.01
C LEU A 463 7.78 -26.66 -11.35
N VAL A 464 7.61 -26.25 -12.61
CA VAL A 464 7.84 -24.87 -13.05
C VAL A 464 6.85 -23.93 -12.39
N LEU A 465 5.57 -24.34 -12.27
CA LEU A 465 4.55 -23.58 -11.56
C LEU A 465 4.91 -23.36 -10.08
N GLN A 466 5.40 -24.40 -9.40
CA GLN A 466 5.75 -24.37 -7.97
C GLN A 466 7.07 -23.64 -7.66
N THR A 467 7.93 -23.45 -8.66
CA THR A 467 9.23 -22.78 -8.45
C THR A 467 9.03 -21.29 -8.21
N SER A 468 9.48 -20.80 -7.04
CA SER A 468 9.55 -19.37 -6.74
C SER A 468 10.80 -18.75 -7.34
N ARG A 469 10.73 -17.47 -7.68
CA ARG A 469 11.88 -16.70 -8.19
C ARG A 469 12.48 -15.85 -7.08
N ASP A 470 13.80 -15.79 -7.03
CA ASP A 470 14.49 -14.85 -6.16
C ASP A 470 14.56 -13.47 -6.82
N LEU A 471 13.66 -12.59 -6.42
CA LEU A 471 13.65 -11.19 -6.87
C LEU A 471 14.93 -10.44 -6.46
N ALA A 472 15.65 -10.90 -5.44
CA ALA A 472 16.94 -10.31 -5.08
C ALA A 472 18.01 -10.61 -6.14
N GLU A 473 17.97 -11.79 -6.77
CA GLU A 473 18.86 -12.13 -7.91
C GLU A 473 18.52 -11.28 -9.14
N GLU A 474 17.24 -11.18 -9.53
CA GLU A 474 16.82 -10.34 -10.67
C GLU A 474 17.13 -8.84 -10.45
N ALA A 475 16.98 -8.34 -9.22
CA ALA A 475 17.35 -6.99 -8.86
C ALA A 475 18.87 -6.76 -8.88
N ALA A 476 19.65 -7.77 -8.46
CA ALA A 476 21.11 -7.71 -8.48
C ALA A 476 21.66 -7.69 -9.91
N GLU A 477 21.11 -8.50 -10.83
CA GLU A 477 21.46 -8.48 -12.25
C GLU A 477 21.19 -7.12 -12.91
N LYS A 478 20.09 -6.46 -12.51
CA LYS A 478 19.73 -5.11 -12.97
C LYS A 478 20.44 -3.97 -12.21
N ASP A 479 21.41 -4.28 -11.36
CA ASP A 479 22.20 -3.31 -10.60
C ASP A 479 21.32 -2.40 -9.68
N LEU A 480 20.13 -2.85 -9.29
CA LEU A 480 19.14 -2.11 -8.48
C LEU A 480 19.51 -2.13 -6.99
N SER A 481 19.27 -1.02 -6.28
CA SER A 481 19.29 -1.02 -4.82
C SER A 481 17.94 -1.47 -4.25
N SER A 482 17.92 -1.87 -2.97
CA SER A 482 16.67 -2.19 -2.26
C SER A 482 15.67 -1.02 -2.29
N TRP A 483 16.18 0.21 -2.26
CA TRP A 483 15.40 1.44 -2.39
C TRP A 483 14.81 1.65 -3.79
N ASP A 484 15.55 1.33 -4.86
CA ASP A 484 15.08 1.43 -6.24
C ASP A 484 13.87 0.50 -6.49
N VAL A 485 13.93 -0.71 -5.92
CA VAL A 485 12.85 -1.71 -5.97
C VAL A 485 11.67 -1.29 -5.11
N PHE A 486 11.91 -0.87 -3.86
CA PHE A 486 10.85 -0.45 -2.93
C PHE A 486 10.04 0.75 -3.44
N LEU A 487 10.70 1.74 -4.05
CA LEU A 487 10.05 2.95 -4.55
C LEU A 487 9.63 2.86 -6.03
N ASN A 488 9.83 1.71 -6.68
CA ASN A 488 9.63 1.50 -8.13
C ASN A 488 10.28 2.62 -8.99
N LEU A 489 11.45 3.11 -8.60
CA LEU A 489 12.06 4.30 -9.23
C LEU A 489 12.63 3.98 -10.62
N LYS A 490 13.31 2.84 -10.75
CA LYS A 490 13.93 2.40 -12.01
C LYS A 490 13.14 1.34 -12.73
N CYS A 491 12.58 0.41 -11.98
CA CYS A 491 11.73 -0.66 -12.50
C CYS A 491 10.41 -0.65 -11.74
N GLN A 492 9.38 -1.13 -12.41
CA GLN A 492 8.04 -1.33 -11.89
C GLN A 492 7.85 -2.84 -11.71
N ARG A 493 7.50 -3.26 -10.50
CA ARG A 493 7.07 -4.64 -10.24
C ARG A 493 5.67 -4.88 -10.80
N ILE A 494 5.51 -5.98 -11.53
CA ILE A 494 4.23 -6.46 -12.07
C ILE A 494 3.98 -7.84 -11.46
N ASP A 495 2.81 -8.05 -10.88
CA ASP A 495 2.34 -9.37 -10.43
C ASP A 495 1.33 -9.90 -11.44
N TYR A 496 1.31 -11.20 -11.71
CA TYR A 496 0.44 -11.80 -12.74
C TYR A 496 0.01 -13.23 -12.41
N ILE A 497 -1.15 -13.60 -12.96
CA ILE A 497 -1.76 -14.93 -12.85
C ILE A 497 -2.70 -15.17 -14.04
N SER A 498 -2.86 -16.42 -14.49
CA SER A 498 -3.82 -16.80 -15.53
C SER A 498 -4.48 -18.14 -15.21
N ASP A 499 -5.54 -18.49 -15.94
CA ASP A 499 -6.14 -19.83 -15.92
C ASP A 499 -6.57 -20.26 -14.50
N LEU A 500 -7.28 -19.38 -13.79
CA LEU A 500 -7.82 -19.69 -12.46
C LEU A 500 -8.87 -20.80 -12.53
N HIS A 501 -9.71 -20.86 -13.58
CA HIS A 501 -10.73 -21.90 -13.75
C HIS A 501 -11.60 -22.10 -12.49
N LEU A 502 -12.20 -21.02 -11.97
CA LEU A 502 -12.91 -21.04 -10.70
C LEU A 502 -14.00 -22.13 -10.64
N ILE A 503 -14.66 -22.44 -11.75
CA ILE A 503 -15.70 -23.48 -11.77
C ILE A 503 -15.12 -24.88 -11.51
N HIS A 504 -13.96 -25.20 -12.09
CA HIS A 504 -13.25 -26.46 -11.83
C HIS A 504 -12.83 -26.53 -10.35
N ARG A 505 -12.36 -25.43 -9.76
CA ARG A 505 -12.02 -25.38 -8.33
C ARG A 505 -13.22 -25.60 -7.44
N LEU A 506 -14.35 -24.97 -7.74
CA LEU A 506 -15.60 -25.16 -6.98
C LEU A 506 -16.05 -26.63 -7.04
N LYS A 507 -15.90 -27.29 -8.20
CA LYS A 507 -16.17 -28.72 -8.35
C LYS A 507 -15.19 -29.59 -7.54
N ASN A 508 -13.89 -29.31 -7.63
CA ASN A 508 -12.85 -30.06 -6.92
C ASN A 508 -12.97 -29.92 -5.39
N ALA A 509 -13.35 -28.73 -4.91
CA ALA A 509 -13.65 -28.46 -3.51
C ALA A 509 -14.95 -29.13 -3.03
N GLY A 510 -15.76 -29.69 -3.95
CA GLY A 510 -17.03 -30.33 -3.64
C GLY A 510 -18.06 -29.36 -3.07
N CYS A 511 -18.13 -28.13 -3.59
CA CYS A 511 -19.08 -27.12 -3.11
C CYS A 511 -20.53 -27.57 -3.35
N ARG A 512 -21.37 -27.46 -2.32
CA ARG A 512 -22.80 -27.87 -2.35
C ARG A 512 -23.76 -26.74 -1.98
N SER A 513 -23.25 -25.60 -1.53
CA SER A 513 -24.04 -24.43 -1.16
C SER A 513 -23.42 -23.12 -1.66
N LYS A 514 -24.19 -22.03 -1.59
CA LYS A 514 -23.71 -20.66 -1.87
C LYS A 514 -22.57 -20.25 -0.94
N GLU A 515 -22.65 -20.68 0.31
CA GLU A 515 -21.65 -20.46 1.35
C GLU A 515 -20.33 -21.14 0.99
N ASP A 516 -20.36 -22.40 0.52
CA ASP A 516 -19.15 -23.09 0.07
C ASP A 516 -18.49 -22.37 -1.11
N ILE A 517 -19.29 -21.94 -2.09
CA ILE A 517 -18.82 -21.17 -3.25
C ILE A 517 -18.14 -19.87 -2.79
N LYS A 518 -18.80 -19.11 -1.91
CA LYS A 518 -18.26 -17.87 -1.35
C LYS A 518 -16.96 -18.13 -0.59
N TYR A 519 -16.90 -19.18 0.22
CA TYR A 519 -15.71 -19.56 0.99
C TYR A 519 -14.50 -19.79 0.08
N VAL A 520 -14.65 -20.64 -0.95
CA VAL A 520 -13.56 -20.98 -1.88
C VAL A 520 -13.09 -19.74 -2.66
N ILE A 521 -14.02 -18.98 -3.24
CA ILE A 521 -13.68 -17.77 -4.00
C ILE A 521 -12.99 -16.73 -3.12
N GLN A 522 -13.46 -16.55 -1.89
CA GLN A 522 -12.86 -15.59 -0.97
C GLN A 522 -11.45 -16.00 -0.55
N LYS A 523 -11.19 -17.28 -0.29
CA LYS A 523 -9.82 -17.76 0.00
C LYS A 523 -8.85 -17.48 -1.15
N ILE A 524 -9.29 -17.71 -2.39
CA ILE A 524 -8.48 -17.42 -3.59
C ILE A 524 -8.24 -15.91 -3.72
N ALA A 525 -9.30 -15.10 -3.57
CA ALA A 525 -9.19 -13.65 -3.66
C ALA A 525 -8.31 -13.05 -2.55
N GLU A 526 -8.38 -13.58 -1.32
CA GLU A 526 -7.51 -13.20 -0.19
C GLU A 526 -6.05 -13.54 -0.49
N THR A 527 -5.76 -14.71 -1.04
CA THR A 527 -4.40 -15.11 -1.40
C THR A 527 -3.81 -14.17 -2.44
N ILE A 528 -4.55 -13.91 -3.53
CA ILE A 528 -4.16 -12.95 -4.58
C ILE A 528 -3.98 -11.54 -4.00
N ALA A 529 -4.92 -11.08 -3.18
CA ALA A 529 -4.88 -9.72 -2.64
C ALA A 529 -3.73 -9.49 -1.66
N ASN A 530 -3.36 -10.51 -0.87
CA ASN A 530 -2.25 -10.43 0.07
C ASN A 530 -0.87 -10.40 -0.61
N GLU A 531 -0.78 -10.98 -1.81
CA GLU A 531 0.46 -11.03 -2.59
C GLU A 531 0.59 -9.88 -3.60
N ALA A 532 -0.52 -9.28 -4.00
CA ALA A 532 -0.54 -8.24 -5.02
C ALA A 532 0.19 -6.97 -4.58
N GLY A 533 1.11 -6.51 -5.43
CA GLY A 533 1.73 -5.20 -5.35
C GLY A 533 0.91 -4.12 -6.04
N SER A 534 1.57 -3.15 -6.67
CA SER A 534 0.88 -2.01 -7.28
C SER A 534 0.15 -2.33 -8.60
N ILE A 535 0.55 -3.39 -9.30
CA ILE A 535 -0.02 -3.76 -10.60
C ILE A 535 -0.20 -5.27 -10.64
N LEU A 536 -1.44 -5.69 -10.89
CA LEU A 536 -1.86 -7.10 -10.99
C LEU A 536 -2.46 -7.36 -12.38
N LEU A 537 -1.88 -8.32 -13.11
CA LEU A 537 -2.41 -8.83 -14.38
C LEU A 537 -3.17 -10.14 -14.14
N ILE A 538 -4.41 -10.22 -14.59
CA ILE A 538 -5.23 -11.45 -14.56
C ILE A 538 -5.57 -11.82 -16.01
N ASP A 539 -4.83 -12.78 -16.55
CA ASP A 539 -4.76 -13.03 -18.00
C ASP A 539 -5.72 -14.13 -18.48
N GLY A 540 -7.02 -13.89 -18.33
CA GLY A 540 -8.08 -14.75 -18.87
C GLY A 540 -8.27 -16.09 -18.14
N ASP A 541 -9.36 -16.79 -18.51
CA ASP A 541 -9.80 -18.05 -17.95
C ASP A 541 -9.94 -18.01 -16.41
N VAL A 542 -10.60 -16.95 -15.95
CA VAL A 542 -10.98 -16.78 -14.55
C VAL A 542 -12.18 -17.67 -14.21
N ALA A 543 -13.26 -17.57 -14.99
CA ALA A 543 -14.47 -18.34 -14.77
C ALA A 543 -15.32 -18.44 -16.04
N SER A 544 -15.76 -19.66 -16.36
CA SER A 544 -16.70 -19.92 -17.46
C SER A 544 -18.13 -19.46 -17.19
N ASP A 545 -18.50 -19.29 -15.92
CA ASP A 545 -19.78 -18.72 -15.49
C ASP A 545 -19.62 -17.24 -15.09
N PHE A 546 -20.44 -16.38 -15.70
CA PHE A 546 -20.38 -14.94 -15.47
C PHE A 546 -20.74 -14.53 -14.04
N SER A 547 -21.67 -15.22 -13.37
CA SER A 547 -22.07 -14.87 -12.00
C SER A 547 -20.94 -15.16 -11.00
N ILE A 548 -20.19 -16.24 -11.24
CA ILE A 548 -18.98 -16.58 -10.46
C ILE A 548 -17.87 -15.57 -10.73
N PHE A 549 -17.66 -15.17 -11.99
CA PHE A 549 -16.73 -14.07 -12.32
C PHE A 549 -17.08 -12.79 -11.56
N GLN A 550 -18.36 -12.39 -11.56
CA GLN A 550 -18.83 -11.20 -10.84
C GLN A 550 -18.60 -11.30 -9.33
N LEU A 551 -18.81 -12.48 -8.75
CA LEU A 551 -18.58 -12.74 -7.33
C LEU A 551 -17.09 -12.62 -7.00
N PHE A 552 -16.21 -13.20 -7.81
CA PHE A 552 -14.76 -13.10 -7.66
C PHE A 552 -14.29 -11.64 -7.70
N VAL A 553 -14.66 -10.89 -8.74
CA VAL A 553 -14.27 -9.46 -8.88
C VAL A 553 -14.78 -8.63 -7.69
N LYS A 554 -16.01 -8.87 -7.24
CA LYS A 554 -16.58 -8.18 -6.07
C LYS A 554 -15.83 -8.48 -4.78
N ILE A 555 -15.38 -9.72 -4.58
CA ILE A 555 -14.63 -10.09 -3.37
C ILE A 555 -13.19 -9.56 -3.47
N LEU A 556 -12.54 -9.76 -4.62
CA LEU A 556 -11.18 -9.28 -4.87
C LEU A 556 -11.07 -7.76 -4.64
N SER A 557 -11.97 -6.97 -5.23
CA SER A 557 -11.99 -5.50 -5.04
C SER A 557 -12.15 -5.05 -3.59
N LYS A 558 -12.88 -5.81 -2.77
CA LYS A 558 -13.05 -5.51 -1.33
C LYS A 558 -11.84 -5.90 -0.49
N THR A 559 -11.03 -6.83 -0.99
CA THR A 559 -9.92 -7.43 -0.26
C THR A 559 -8.59 -6.77 -0.61
N LEU A 560 -8.46 -6.24 -1.83
CA LEU A 560 -7.28 -5.52 -2.29
C LEU A 560 -7.03 -4.24 -1.50
N GLY A 561 -5.75 -3.92 -1.29
CA GLY A 561 -5.32 -2.60 -0.81
C GLY A 561 -5.65 -1.50 -1.82
N GLY A 562 -5.97 -0.28 -1.34
CA GLY A 562 -6.54 0.81 -2.14
C GLY A 562 -5.68 1.40 -3.28
N ASN A 563 -4.48 0.87 -3.54
CA ASN A 563 -3.55 1.38 -4.57
C ASN A 563 -3.23 0.37 -5.69
N THR A 564 -3.83 -0.82 -5.66
CA THR A 564 -3.53 -1.88 -6.64
C THR A 564 -4.31 -1.67 -7.94
N GLN A 565 -3.60 -1.56 -9.06
CA GLN A 565 -4.19 -1.51 -10.39
C GLN A 565 -4.39 -2.93 -10.92
N VAL A 566 -5.63 -3.33 -11.20
CA VAL A 566 -5.93 -4.67 -11.71
C VAL A 566 -6.34 -4.62 -13.18
N ILE A 567 -5.63 -5.35 -14.02
CA ILE A 567 -5.81 -5.40 -15.46
C ILE A 567 -6.18 -6.84 -15.86
N PHE A 568 -7.33 -6.99 -16.49
CA PHE A 568 -7.82 -8.27 -17.01
C PHE A 568 -7.69 -8.35 -18.53
N THR A 569 -7.54 -9.57 -19.03
CA THR A 569 -7.95 -9.97 -20.38
C THR A 569 -9.06 -11.04 -20.26
N LEU A 570 -9.71 -11.35 -21.38
CA LEU A 570 -10.63 -12.50 -21.46
C LEU A 570 -9.88 -13.71 -21.98
N GLY A 571 -10.19 -14.88 -21.45
CA GLY A 571 -9.84 -16.18 -22.02
C GLY A 571 -10.99 -16.80 -22.80
N ASN A 572 -10.77 -18.01 -23.31
CA ASN A 572 -11.79 -18.71 -24.08
C ASN A 572 -12.97 -19.17 -23.21
N HIS A 573 -12.75 -19.47 -21.92
CA HIS A 573 -13.80 -19.91 -21.00
C HIS A 573 -14.82 -18.80 -20.72
N GLU A 574 -14.40 -17.53 -20.65
CA GLU A 574 -15.31 -16.40 -20.45
C GLU A 574 -16.37 -16.26 -21.56
N LEU A 575 -16.15 -16.88 -22.75
CA LEU A 575 -17.07 -16.85 -23.88
C LEU A 575 -18.17 -17.93 -23.81
N TRP A 576 -18.00 -18.97 -22.99
CA TRP A 576 -18.83 -20.18 -23.01
C TRP A 576 -20.30 -19.95 -22.66
N SER A 577 -20.57 -18.98 -21.78
CA SER A 577 -21.91 -18.68 -21.29
C SER A 577 -22.78 -17.87 -22.27
N PHE A 578 -22.29 -17.57 -23.47
CA PHE A 578 -22.89 -16.56 -24.36
C PHE A 578 -23.10 -17.02 -25.82
N PRO A 579 -23.71 -18.19 -26.08
CA PRO A 579 -24.03 -18.58 -27.44
C PRO A 579 -24.95 -17.53 -28.09
N GLY A 580 -24.60 -17.09 -29.30
CA GLY A 580 -25.36 -16.11 -30.07
C GLY A 580 -25.07 -14.64 -29.77
N LEU A 581 -24.20 -14.31 -28.81
CA LEU A 581 -23.68 -12.95 -28.64
C LEU A 581 -22.40 -12.74 -29.44
N THR A 582 -22.18 -11.51 -29.90
CA THR A 582 -20.91 -11.14 -30.55
C THR A 582 -19.82 -10.91 -29.51
N ILE A 583 -18.55 -11.02 -29.91
CA ILE A 583 -17.40 -10.72 -29.05
C ILE A 583 -17.51 -9.33 -28.43
N ASN A 584 -17.91 -8.31 -29.18
CA ASN A 584 -18.06 -6.95 -28.65
C ASN A 584 -19.14 -6.85 -27.56
N GLN A 585 -20.25 -7.60 -27.70
CA GLN A 585 -21.29 -7.63 -26.67
C GLN A 585 -20.80 -8.32 -25.39
N ILE A 586 -20.03 -9.40 -25.53
CA ILE A 586 -19.43 -10.13 -24.41
C ILE A 586 -18.39 -9.23 -23.72
N THR A 587 -17.48 -8.61 -24.47
CA THR A 587 -16.47 -7.67 -23.98
C THR A 587 -17.10 -6.52 -23.21
N LEU A 588 -18.17 -5.90 -23.74
CA LEU A 588 -18.87 -4.81 -23.06
C LEU A 588 -19.43 -5.28 -21.71
N LYS A 589 -19.98 -6.50 -21.65
CA LYS A 589 -20.54 -7.07 -20.42
C LYS A 589 -19.49 -7.25 -19.32
N TYR A 590 -18.32 -7.81 -19.65
CA TYR A 590 -17.21 -7.95 -18.70
C TYR A 590 -16.60 -6.59 -18.33
N ARG A 591 -16.44 -5.68 -19.31
CA ARG A 591 -15.93 -4.33 -19.08
C ARG A 591 -16.78 -3.56 -18.08
N THR A 592 -18.09 -3.52 -18.28
CA THR A 592 -19.02 -2.86 -17.35
C THR A 592 -18.97 -3.48 -15.95
N CYS A 593 -18.74 -4.79 -15.84
CA CYS A 593 -18.56 -5.44 -14.54
C CYS A 593 -17.29 -4.97 -13.83
N LEU A 594 -16.16 -4.91 -14.54
CA LEU A 594 -14.86 -4.54 -13.98
C LEU A 594 -14.77 -3.04 -13.65
N GLU A 595 -15.31 -2.19 -14.52
CA GLU A 595 -15.34 -0.72 -14.32
C GLU A 595 -16.09 -0.32 -13.04
N LYS A 596 -17.12 -1.08 -12.64
CA LYS A 596 -17.84 -0.86 -11.36
C LYS A 596 -16.91 -0.91 -10.14
N TYR A 597 -15.79 -1.60 -10.24
CA TYR A 597 -14.81 -1.77 -9.16
C TYR A 597 -13.47 -1.11 -9.47
N GLY A 598 -13.39 -0.22 -10.48
CA GLY A 598 -12.16 0.48 -10.85
C GLY A 598 -11.09 -0.42 -11.49
N MET A 599 -11.49 -1.57 -12.06
CA MET A 599 -10.59 -2.52 -12.72
C MET A 599 -10.67 -2.36 -14.25
N TYR A 600 -9.60 -2.75 -14.95
CA TYR A 600 -9.47 -2.57 -16.40
C TYR A 600 -9.66 -3.88 -17.15
N LEU A 601 -10.28 -3.83 -18.33
CA LEU A 601 -10.33 -4.94 -19.28
C LEU A 601 -9.68 -4.52 -20.58
N LEU A 602 -8.69 -5.29 -21.04
CA LEU A 602 -8.09 -5.12 -22.35
C LEU A 602 -8.64 -6.18 -23.32
N GLN A 603 -9.18 -5.72 -24.44
CA GLN A 603 -9.58 -6.55 -25.57
C GLN A 603 -9.20 -5.83 -26.87
N ASN A 604 -7.98 -6.09 -27.36
CA ASN A 604 -7.34 -5.36 -28.46
C ASN A 604 -7.12 -3.87 -28.12
N ASP A 605 -6.97 -3.57 -26.83
CA ASP A 605 -6.78 -2.22 -26.31
C ASP A 605 -5.34 -1.99 -25.88
N LEU A 606 -4.97 -0.71 -25.77
CA LEU A 606 -3.65 -0.29 -25.31
C LEU A 606 -3.80 0.52 -24.02
N LEU A 607 -3.14 0.06 -22.96
CA LEU A 607 -3.06 0.73 -21.67
C LEU A 607 -1.64 1.25 -21.45
N TYR A 608 -1.46 2.41 -20.83
CA TYR A 608 -0.14 2.94 -20.51
C TYR A 608 -0.16 3.82 -19.27
N LYS A 609 1.01 3.92 -18.61
CA LYS A 609 1.21 4.83 -17.49
C LYS A 609 1.91 6.10 -17.94
N ASP A 610 1.25 7.26 -17.83
CA ASP A 610 1.87 8.55 -18.17
C ASP A 610 2.78 9.02 -17.02
N GLY A 611 4.05 9.29 -17.35
CA GLY A 611 5.03 9.76 -16.38
C GLY A 611 4.84 11.20 -15.92
N ARG A 612 3.97 12.01 -16.55
CA ARG A 612 3.80 13.44 -16.19
C ARG A 612 2.97 13.67 -14.92
N ASP A 613 2.17 12.70 -14.50
CA ASP A 613 1.26 12.88 -13.38
C ASP A 613 1.96 12.66 -12.03
N LEU A 614 2.25 13.76 -11.34
CA LEU A 614 2.83 13.82 -9.99
C LEU A 614 1.87 14.51 -9.00
N SER A 615 0.61 14.75 -9.40
CA SER A 615 -0.24 15.74 -8.74
C SER A 615 -1.38 15.19 -7.87
N SER A 616 -1.60 13.89 -7.82
CA SER A 616 -2.54 13.31 -6.86
C SER A 616 -1.98 12.03 -6.25
N SER A 617 -1.77 12.07 -4.94
CA SER A 617 -1.59 10.89 -4.09
C SER A 617 -2.88 10.03 -3.99
N LEU A 618 -3.86 10.22 -4.86
CA LEU A 618 -5.07 9.40 -4.98
C LEU A 618 -5.55 9.41 -6.45
N ASP A 619 -5.71 8.20 -7.01
CA ASP A 619 -6.20 7.79 -8.33
C ASP A 619 -5.16 7.77 -9.50
N PRO A 620 -4.99 6.64 -10.23
CA PRO A 620 -3.75 6.31 -10.92
C PRO A 620 -3.59 6.88 -12.33
N SER A 621 -2.35 7.26 -12.61
CA SER A 621 -1.67 7.57 -13.88
C SER A 621 -1.91 6.65 -15.11
N LEU A 622 -2.84 5.70 -15.06
CA LEU A 622 -3.14 4.77 -16.16
C LEU A 622 -4.13 5.39 -17.15
N GLN A 623 -3.78 5.36 -18.42
CA GLN A 623 -4.61 5.80 -19.53
C GLN A 623 -4.83 4.64 -20.49
N MET A 624 -6.05 4.49 -20.99
CA MET A 624 -6.44 3.44 -21.94
C MET A 624 -6.84 4.08 -23.27
N ILE A 625 -6.41 3.46 -24.37
CA ILE A 625 -6.84 3.75 -25.73
C ILE A 625 -7.56 2.52 -26.24
N GLN A 626 -8.86 2.66 -26.52
CA GLN A 626 -9.67 1.52 -26.95
C GLN A 626 -9.38 1.15 -28.41
N TYR A 627 -9.67 -0.10 -28.78
CA TYR A 627 -9.46 -0.64 -30.12
C TYR A 627 -10.01 0.26 -31.25
N GLU A 628 -11.23 0.79 -31.13
CA GLU A 628 -11.83 1.66 -32.16
C GLU A 628 -11.05 2.98 -32.32
N GLU A 629 -10.57 3.54 -31.20
CA GLU A 629 -9.73 4.74 -31.22
C GLU A 629 -8.36 4.43 -31.84
N LEU A 630 -7.72 3.32 -31.44
CA LEU A 630 -6.45 2.85 -32.01
C LEU A 630 -6.54 2.68 -33.53
N CYS A 631 -7.64 2.12 -34.03
CA CYS A 631 -7.87 1.94 -35.46
C CYS A 631 -7.87 3.28 -36.22
N SER A 632 -8.44 4.33 -35.61
CA SER A 632 -8.51 5.68 -36.19
C SER A 632 -7.19 6.46 -36.12
N MET A 633 -6.30 6.10 -35.20
CA MET A 633 -5.07 6.84 -34.94
C MET A 633 -3.92 6.46 -35.88
N GLY A 634 -3.22 7.46 -36.41
CA GLY A 634 -1.95 7.27 -37.13
C GLY A 634 -0.77 6.99 -36.19
N LYS A 635 0.29 6.36 -36.72
CA LYS A 635 1.53 6.06 -35.97
C LYS A 635 2.10 7.29 -35.23
N LYS A 636 2.06 8.46 -35.86
CA LYS A 636 2.53 9.72 -35.27
C LYS A 636 1.70 10.15 -34.06
N GLN A 637 0.37 10.03 -34.13
CA GLN A 637 -0.52 10.40 -33.02
C GLN A 637 -0.30 9.50 -31.81
N ILE A 638 -0.14 8.18 -32.02
CA ILE A 638 0.15 7.24 -30.93
C ILE A 638 1.56 7.48 -30.37
N SER A 639 2.56 7.72 -31.20
CA SER A 639 3.91 8.07 -30.74
C SER A 639 3.92 9.35 -29.89
N GLU A 640 3.14 10.36 -30.26
CA GLU A 640 2.95 11.58 -29.47
C GLU A 640 2.23 11.31 -28.14
N ARG A 641 1.20 10.45 -28.15
CA ARG A 641 0.43 10.08 -26.96
C ARG A 641 1.27 9.29 -25.95
N LEU A 642 2.09 8.36 -26.44
CA LEU A 642 2.96 7.49 -25.63
C LEU A 642 4.33 8.12 -25.33
N ARG A 643 4.54 9.40 -25.65
CA ARG A 643 5.85 10.05 -25.54
C ARG A 643 6.43 9.97 -24.12
N SER A 644 5.59 10.21 -23.11
CA SER A 644 5.92 10.11 -21.68
C SER A 644 5.42 8.83 -21.02
N ALA A 645 5.05 7.81 -21.81
CA ALA A 645 4.62 6.53 -21.26
C ALA A 645 5.81 5.82 -20.60
N ARG A 646 5.65 5.46 -19.33
CA ARG A 646 6.59 4.69 -18.52
C ARG A 646 6.64 3.23 -18.96
N TYR A 647 5.46 2.66 -19.16
CA TYR A 647 5.25 1.35 -19.74
C TYR A 647 3.95 1.35 -20.54
N VAL A 648 3.81 0.37 -21.42
CA VAL A 648 2.66 0.16 -22.30
C VAL A 648 2.25 -1.30 -22.24
N ILE A 649 0.95 -1.58 -22.19
CA ILE A 649 0.37 -2.91 -22.26
C ILE A 649 -0.57 -2.94 -23.46
N LEU A 650 -0.25 -3.76 -24.45
CA LEU A 650 -1.19 -4.11 -25.52
C LEU A 650 -1.78 -5.48 -25.15
N GLY A 651 -3.10 -5.56 -25.01
CA GLY A 651 -3.70 -6.81 -24.55
C GLY A 651 -5.08 -7.15 -25.07
N GLY A 652 -5.44 -8.43 -24.96
CA GLY A 652 -6.70 -9.01 -25.38
C GLY A 652 -6.67 -10.54 -25.31
N LEU A 653 -7.73 -11.21 -25.75
CA LEU A 653 -7.75 -12.68 -25.76
C LEU A 653 -6.64 -13.26 -26.65
N GLY A 654 -6.44 -12.68 -27.85
CA GLY A 654 -5.58 -13.23 -28.90
C GLY A 654 -6.11 -14.61 -29.33
N PHE A 655 -6.97 -14.70 -30.33
CA PHE A 655 -7.61 -15.98 -30.69
C PHE A 655 -6.64 -17.00 -31.31
N SER A 656 -6.95 -18.31 -31.24
CA SER A 656 -6.06 -19.40 -31.68
C SER A 656 -6.14 -19.74 -33.20
N GLY A 657 -6.35 -18.72 -34.03
CA GLY A 657 -6.51 -18.82 -35.49
C GLY A 657 -5.34 -19.45 -36.25
N TYR A 658 -4.11 -19.32 -35.75
CA TYR A 658 -2.91 -19.97 -36.31
C TYR A 658 -2.60 -21.33 -35.66
N ASN A 659 -3.24 -21.67 -34.55
CA ASN A 659 -3.07 -22.97 -33.92
C ASN A 659 -3.85 -24.04 -34.70
N THR A 660 -3.17 -25.10 -35.14
CA THR A 660 -3.78 -26.20 -35.89
C THR A 660 -4.20 -27.39 -35.03
N GLU A 661 -3.75 -27.43 -33.78
CA GLU A 661 -3.92 -28.58 -32.88
C GLU A 661 -4.94 -28.33 -31.76
N PHE A 662 -5.02 -27.08 -31.28
CA PHE A 662 -5.91 -26.65 -30.20
C PHE A 662 -6.57 -25.31 -30.56
N ASN A 663 -7.76 -25.40 -31.16
CA ASN A 663 -8.50 -24.28 -31.73
C ASN A 663 -10.02 -24.49 -31.63
N ALA A 664 -10.83 -23.64 -32.30
CA ALA A 664 -12.29 -23.71 -32.24
C ALA A 664 -12.88 -25.07 -32.64
N ASP A 665 -12.26 -25.83 -33.55
CA ASP A 665 -12.74 -27.16 -33.98
C ASP A 665 -12.58 -28.21 -32.86
N ASN A 666 -11.70 -27.96 -31.89
CA ASN A 666 -11.57 -28.77 -30.67
C ASN A 666 -12.63 -28.41 -29.62
N GLY A 667 -13.47 -27.40 -29.87
CA GLY A 667 -14.53 -26.98 -28.94
C GLY A 667 -14.12 -25.94 -27.90
N ILE A 668 -12.90 -25.39 -27.96
CA ILE A 668 -12.37 -24.47 -26.91
C ILE A 668 -13.19 -23.19 -26.72
N TYR A 669 -13.98 -22.78 -27.72
CA TYR A 669 -14.92 -21.65 -27.64
C TYR A 669 -16.41 -22.06 -27.67
N ARG A 670 -16.69 -23.38 -27.68
CA ARG A 670 -18.04 -23.97 -27.76
C ARG A 670 -18.85 -23.41 -28.93
N LEU A 671 -20.12 -23.05 -28.68
CA LEU A 671 -21.05 -22.54 -29.68
C LEU A 671 -20.94 -21.02 -29.90
N THR A 672 -20.01 -20.35 -29.23
CA THR A 672 -19.90 -18.88 -29.28
C THR A 672 -19.03 -18.41 -30.43
N VAL A 673 -17.94 -19.11 -30.73
CA VAL A 673 -16.99 -18.75 -31.80
C VAL A 673 -16.69 -20.00 -32.62
N ASP A 674 -16.93 -19.93 -33.93
CA ASP A 674 -16.52 -20.96 -34.87
C ASP A 674 -15.10 -20.69 -35.40
N ARG A 675 -14.55 -21.68 -36.11
CA ARG A 675 -13.20 -21.59 -36.68
C ARG A 675 -13.00 -20.41 -37.63
N SER A 676 -14.04 -20.02 -38.37
CA SER A 676 -13.94 -18.89 -39.31
C SER A 676 -13.82 -17.56 -38.57
N GLU A 677 -14.64 -17.35 -37.55
CA GLU A 677 -14.60 -16.13 -36.73
C GLU A 677 -13.33 -16.08 -35.88
N GLU A 678 -12.88 -17.22 -35.31
CA GLU A 678 -11.60 -17.32 -34.59
C GLU A 678 -10.43 -16.82 -35.46
N ILE A 679 -10.27 -17.37 -36.67
CA ILE A 679 -9.19 -16.97 -37.60
C ILE A 679 -9.27 -15.47 -37.92
N LYS A 680 -10.49 -14.94 -38.10
CA LYS A 680 -10.70 -13.52 -38.36
C LYS A 680 -10.30 -12.66 -37.16
N GLN A 681 -10.64 -13.06 -35.94
CA GLN A 681 -10.29 -12.33 -34.72
C GLN A 681 -8.78 -12.38 -34.42
N SER A 682 -8.09 -13.48 -34.72
CA SER A 682 -6.62 -13.54 -34.65
C SER A 682 -5.95 -12.52 -35.57
N LYS A 683 -6.42 -12.43 -36.82
CA LYS A 683 -5.90 -11.46 -37.79
C LYS A 683 -6.11 -10.02 -37.35
N VAL A 684 -7.22 -9.71 -36.67
CA VAL A 684 -7.47 -8.37 -36.13
C VAL A 684 -6.38 -7.96 -35.14
N PHE A 685 -6.02 -8.84 -34.20
CA PHE A 685 -4.97 -8.54 -33.23
C PHE A 685 -3.58 -8.51 -33.88
N GLU A 686 -3.29 -9.44 -34.79
CA GLU A 686 -2.03 -9.48 -35.55
C GLU A 686 -1.81 -8.20 -36.37
N GLU A 687 -2.83 -7.71 -37.09
CA GLU A 687 -2.75 -6.47 -37.86
C GLU A 687 -2.50 -5.25 -36.97
N LEU A 688 -3.19 -5.19 -35.82
CA LEU A 688 -2.99 -4.14 -34.82
C LEU A 688 -1.55 -4.15 -34.28
N TYR A 689 -1.06 -5.34 -33.92
CA TYR A 689 0.29 -5.57 -33.43
C TYR A 689 1.35 -5.06 -34.42
N HIS A 690 1.34 -5.54 -35.67
CA HIS A 690 2.32 -5.13 -36.68
C HIS A 690 2.20 -3.67 -37.07
N ARG A 691 0.98 -3.09 -37.06
CA ARG A 691 0.78 -1.67 -37.34
C ARG A 691 1.52 -0.79 -36.34
N PHE A 692 1.54 -1.16 -35.06
CA PHE A 692 2.13 -0.35 -33.98
C PHE A 692 3.47 -0.82 -33.46
N LEU A 693 3.97 -1.97 -33.92
CA LEU A 693 5.31 -2.49 -33.62
C LEU A 693 6.42 -1.41 -33.67
N PRO A 694 6.53 -0.55 -34.71
CA PRO A 694 7.60 0.47 -34.77
C PRO A 694 7.50 1.60 -33.73
N VAL A 695 6.34 1.72 -33.07
CA VAL A 695 6.12 2.68 -31.97
C VAL A 695 6.36 1.99 -30.63
N LEU A 696 5.90 0.75 -30.49
CA LEU A 696 5.99 -0.05 -29.26
C LEU A 696 7.42 -0.54 -28.99
N GLU A 697 8.22 -0.83 -30.02
CA GLU A 697 9.64 -1.24 -29.89
C GLU A 697 10.52 -0.22 -29.14
N LYS A 698 10.05 1.04 -29.05
CA LYS A 698 10.74 2.15 -28.38
C LYS A 698 10.20 2.43 -26.98
N LYS A 699 9.40 1.51 -26.44
CA LYS A 699 8.70 1.63 -25.17
C LYS A 699 8.88 0.35 -24.38
N ASN A 700 8.76 0.48 -23.06
CA ASN A 700 8.72 -0.66 -22.16
C ASN A 700 7.35 -1.35 -22.33
N THR A 701 7.30 -2.32 -23.25
CA THR A 701 6.05 -2.89 -23.77
C THR A 701 5.79 -4.29 -23.23
N ILE A 702 4.58 -4.50 -22.73
CA ILE A 702 4.02 -5.79 -22.36
C ILE A 702 2.97 -6.17 -23.41
N ILE A 703 3.09 -7.38 -23.95
CA ILE A 703 2.07 -8.03 -24.76
C ILE A 703 1.35 -9.02 -23.85
N LEU A 704 0.12 -8.68 -23.48
CA LEU A 704 -0.71 -9.45 -22.54
C LEU A 704 -1.83 -10.13 -23.33
N THR A 705 -1.64 -11.39 -23.69
CA THR A 705 -2.62 -12.15 -24.46
C THR A 705 -2.91 -13.48 -23.83
N HIS A 706 -4.18 -13.81 -23.62
CA HIS A 706 -4.54 -15.08 -23.00
C HIS A 706 -3.97 -16.29 -23.76
N THR A 707 -3.99 -16.29 -25.10
CA THR A 707 -3.28 -17.33 -25.88
C THR A 707 -1.86 -16.89 -26.26
N PRO A 708 -0.91 -17.83 -26.42
CA PRO A 708 0.48 -17.48 -26.75
C PRO A 708 0.62 -16.90 -28.17
N LYS A 709 1.69 -16.12 -28.42
CA LYS A 709 1.95 -15.46 -29.71
C LYS A 709 1.78 -16.37 -30.94
N LYS A 710 2.25 -17.62 -30.84
CA LYS A 710 2.16 -18.62 -31.92
C LYS A 710 0.73 -18.97 -32.34
N ASP A 711 -0.27 -18.68 -31.51
CA ASP A 711 -1.67 -19.03 -31.73
C ASP A 711 -2.41 -17.91 -32.46
N TRP A 712 -2.03 -16.64 -32.25
CA TRP A 712 -2.64 -15.47 -32.86
C TRP A 712 -1.78 -14.75 -33.92
N CYS A 713 -0.49 -15.08 -34.05
CA CYS A 713 0.43 -14.49 -35.03
C CYS A 713 1.14 -15.57 -35.86
N SER A 714 1.25 -15.31 -37.17
CA SER A 714 2.03 -16.12 -38.10
C SER A 714 3.55 -16.09 -37.80
N GLU A 715 4.06 -14.98 -37.25
CA GLU A 715 5.44 -14.83 -36.80
C GLU A 715 5.58 -15.29 -35.33
N THR A 716 5.94 -16.56 -35.15
CA THR A 716 5.96 -17.20 -33.83
C THR A 716 7.09 -16.75 -32.90
N VAL A 717 8.18 -16.21 -33.45
CA VAL A 717 9.34 -15.77 -32.67
C VAL A 717 9.00 -14.45 -31.94
N PRO A 718 9.19 -14.35 -30.62
CA PRO A 718 8.99 -13.12 -29.87
C PRO A 718 9.88 -11.98 -30.39
N ASP A 719 9.38 -10.75 -30.33
CA ASP A 719 10.15 -9.56 -30.65
C ASP A 719 11.05 -9.16 -29.47
N LYS A 720 12.23 -8.62 -29.77
CA LYS A 720 13.20 -8.21 -28.74
C LYS A 720 12.66 -7.07 -27.89
N ASN A 721 13.06 -7.05 -26.62
CA ASN A 721 12.72 -6.05 -25.61
C ASN A 721 11.22 -5.97 -25.25
N PHE A 722 10.41 -6.91 -25.73
CA PHE A 722 9.02 -7.06 -25.31
C PHE A 722 8.90 -8.10 -24.22
N VAL A 723 7.93 -7.88 -23.34
CA VAL A 723 7.51 -8.85 -22.33
C VAL A 723 6.24 -9.51 -22.81
N TYR A 724 6.27 -10.82 -23.06
CA TYR A 724 5.09 -11.61 -23.42
C TYR A 724 4.55 -12.32 -22.19
N VAL A 725 3.28 -12.08 -21.88
CA VAL A 725 2.54 -12.77 -20.82
C VAL A 725 1.36 -13.48 -21.48
N SER A 726 1.21 -14.77 -21.20
CA SER A 726 0.14 -15.59 -21.80
C SER A 726 -0.24 -16.80 -20.97
N GLY A 727 -1.47 -17.27 -21.14
CA GLY A 727 -2.05 -18.48 -20.54
C GLY A 727 -2.48 -19.57 -21.54
N HIS A 728 -3.69 -20.10 -21.34
CA HIS A 728 -4.46 -20.98 -22.24
C HIS A 728 -3.98 -22.45 -22.35
N THR A 729 -2.67 -22.67 -22.40
CA THR A 729 -2.09 -23.99 -22.72
C THR A 729 -1.89 -24.90 -21.51
N HIS A 730 -1.87 -24.28 -20.32
CA HIS A 730 -1.46 -24.82 -19.02
C HIS A 730 -0.06 -25.44 -19.02
N ARG A 731 0.74 -25.05 -20.00
CA ARG A 731 2.14 -25.44 -20.14
C ARG A 731 3.01 -24.34 -19.56
N ASN A 732 3.37 -24.48 -18.29
CA ASN A 732 4.16 -23.49 -17.59
C ASN A 732 5.57 -23.40 -18.18
N PHE A 733 5.90 -22.21 -18.72
CA PHE A 733 7.18 -21.94 -19.37
C PHE A 733 7.66 -20.52 -19.05
N PHE A 734 8.95 -20.40 -18.76
CA PHE A 734 9.61 -19.13 -18.41
C PHE A 734 10.91 -18.99 -19.18
N HIS A 735 11.16 -17.79 -19.71
CA HIS A 735 12.42 -17.42 -20.31
C HIS A 735 12.62 -15.91 -20.22
N ASP A 736 13.73 -15.44 -19.62
CA ASP A 736 14.13 -14.03 -19.66
C ASP A 736 15.66 -13.96 -19.71
N ASP A 737 16.22 -13.50 -20.83
CA ASP A 737 17.66 -13.22 -21.00
C ASP A 737 17.96 -11.71 -21.11
N GLY A 738 16.97 -10.87 -20.80
CA GLY A 738 16.99 -9.42 -20.99
C GLY A 738 16.61 -8.94 -22.39
N GLU A 739 16.74 -9.77 -23.43
CA GLU A 739 16.30 -9.45 -24.80
C GLU A 739 14.96 -10.11 -25.14
N TYR A 740 14.81 -11.40 -24.84
CA TYR A 740 13.61 -12.20 -25.06
C TYR A 740 12.98 -12.55 -23.72
N ARG A 741 11.75 -12.09 -23.49
CA ARG A 741 11.11 -12.16 -22.16
C ARG A 741 9.72 -12.75 -22.26
N ILE A 742 9.56 -13.98 -21.79
CA ILE A 742 8.34 -14.81 -21.88
C ILE A 742 7.96 -15.31 -20.49
N TYR A 743 6.74 -14.96 -20.08
CA TYR A 743 6.16 -15.24 -18.78
C TYR A 743 4.83 -15.96 -18.97
N SER A 744 4.88 -17.28 -19.15
CA SER A 744 3.71 -18.15 -19.21
C SER A 744 3.83 -19.28 -18.20
N ASP A 745 4.46 -19.01 -17.06
CA ASP A 745 4.78 -19.95 -15.98
C ASP A 745 3.89 -19.81 -14.74
N ASN A 746 2.79 -19.06 -14.84
CA ASN A 746 1.76 -18.97 -13.81
C ASN A 746 0.35 -19.28 -14.31
N GLN A 747 0.26 -20.29 -15.18
CA GLN A 747 -0.98 -20.88 -15.66
C GLN A 747 -1.43 -21.89 -14.62
N ILE A 748 -2.41 -21.53 -13.79
CA ILE A 748 -2.76 -22.33 -12.61
C ILE A 748 -3.43 -23.65 -13.00
N GLY A 749 -4.30 -23.61 -14.01
CA GLY A 749 -5.00 -24.77 -14.55
C GLY A 749 -6.11 -25.31 -13.64
N TYR A 750 -6.54 -26.54 -13.91
CA TYR A 750 -7.72 -27.15 -13.32
C TYR A 750 -7.49 -27.74 -11.92
N ARG A 751 -6.26 -28.16 -11.60
CA ARG A 751 -6.00 -29.04 -10.43
C ARG A 751 -5.19 -28.42 -9.29
N CYS A 752 -4.55 -27.27 -9.48
CA CYS A 752 -3.81 -26.63 -8.40
C CYS A 752 -4.77 -26.10 -7.33
N ASP A 753 -4.56 -26.38 -6.04
CA ASP A 753 -5.49 -25.98 -4.97
C ASP A 753 -5.26 -24.56 -4.46
N THR A 754 -4.00 -24.11 -4.41
CA THR A 754 -3.57 -22.84 -3.83
C THR A 754 -2.89 -21.96 -4.89
N PRO A 755 -3.66 -21.11 -5.60
CA PRO A 755 -3.10 -20.21 -6.60
C PRO A 755 -2.26 -19.12 -5.92
N HIS A 756 -1.04 -18.91 -6.42
CA HIS A 756 -0.13 -17.86 -5.98
C HIS A 756 0.24 -16.95 -7.15
N LEU A 757 0.57 -15.69 -6.85
CA LEU A 757 1.05 -14.75 -7.83
C LEU A 757 2.52 -15.00 -8.15
N LYS A 758 2.86 -14.72 -9.41
CA LYS A 758 4.23 -14.64 -9.90
C LYS A 758 4.48 -13.20 -10.36
N THR A 759 5.75 -12.81 -10.48
CA THR A 759 6.09 -11.40 -10.68
C THR A 759 7.33 -11.19 -11.55
N PHE A 760 7.37 -10.08 -12.27
CA PHE A 760 8.52 -9.65 -13.05
C PHE A 760 8.74 -8.14 -12.98
N LEU A 761 9.94 -7.69 -13.39
CA LEU A 761 10.29 -6.28 -13.43
C LEU A 761 10.23 -5.72 -14.85
N ILE A 762 9.53 -4.60 -15.03
CA ILE A 762 9.59 -3.80 -16.27
C ILE A 762 10.27 -2.46 -16.01
N ASP A 763 11.04 -1.96 -16.95
CA ASP A 763 11.69 -0.65 -16.80
C ASP A 763 10.64 0.45 -16.68
N ASN A 764 10.92 1.42 -15.83
CA ASN A 764 10.04 2.52 -15.49
C ASN A 764 10.61 3.87 -15.96
N ASP A 765 11.57 3.85 -16.89
CA ASP A 765 12.10 5.04 -17.55
C ASP A 765 11.40 5.29 -18.89
N TYR A 766 11.64 6.47 -19.47
CA TYR A 766 11.29 6.76 -20.85
C TYR A 766 12.19 7.86 -21.41
N ASP A 767 12.43 7.80 -22.72
CA ASP A 767 13.10 8.88 -23.44
C ASP A 767 12.06 9.74 -24.19
N TYR A 768 11.84 10.95 -23.67
CA TYR A 768 10.91 11.93 -24.23
C TYR A 768 11.29 12.37 -25.65
N PHE A 769 12.58 12.35 -26.00
CA PHE A 769 13.13 12.77 -27.29
C PHE A 769 13.55 11.59 -28.18
N SER A 770 13.20 10.36 -27.81
CA SER A 770 13.51 9.13 -28.59
C SER A 770 13.14 9.25 -30.07
N GLY A 771 11.99 9.86 -30.37
CA GLY A 771 11.49 10.05 -31.75
C GLY A 771 12.13 11.19 -32.56
N TYR A 772 13.08 11.95 -32.00
CA TYR A 772 13.82 13.00 -32.73
C TYR A 772 15.01 12.39 -33.46
N ASP A 773 15.33 12.89 -34.66
CA ASP A 773 16.59 12.56 -35.33
C ASP A 773 17.77 13.29 -34.66
N ASP A 774 18.99 12.93 -35.04
CA ASP A 774 20.18 13.67 -34.63
C ASP A 774 20.14 15.11 -35.19
N GLY A 775 20.41 16.09 -34.33
CA GLY A 775 20.32 17.50 -34.70
C GLY A 775 20.26 18.47 -33.52
N ILE A 776 19.96 19.73 -33.84
CA ILE A 776 19.79 20.83 -32.89
C ILE A 776 18.33 21.26 -32.92
N PHE A 777 17.65 21.18 -31.78
CA PHE A 777 16.23 21.48 -31.66
C PHE A 777 15.99 22.51 -30.57
N GLU A 778 15.12 23.48 -30.83
CA GLU A 778 14.58 24.33 -29.79
C GLU A 778 13.50 23.55 -29.03
N ILE A 779 13.60 23.53 -27.69
CA ILE A 779 12.68 22.82 -26.81
C ILE A 779 12.11 23.75 -25.75
N THR A 780 10.99 23.36 -25.17
CA THR A 780 10.40 24.08 -24.05
C THR A 780 10.97 23.63 -22.70
N ARG A 781 10.71 24.42 -21.67
CA ARG A 781 11.02 24.08 -20.28
C ARG A 781 10.31 22.80 -19.83
N GLU A 782 9.08 22.61 -20.27
CA GLU A 782 8.25 21.43 -19.96
C GLU A 782 8.87 20.18 -20.58
N GLN A 783 9.27 20.23 -21.86
CA GLN A 783 9.92 19.09 -22.53
C GLN A 783 11.24 18.72 -21.84
N TYR A 784 12.02 19.71 -21.40
CA TYR A 784 13.22 19.48 -20.60
C TYR A 784 12.92 18.77 -19.28
N ASN A 785 11.90 19.23 -18.55
CA ASN A 785 11.44 18.59 -17.31
C ASN A 785 10.91 17.17 -17.54
N ASP A 786 10.13 16.96 -18.60
CA ASP A 786 9.57 15.67 -18.96
C ASP A 786 10.66 14.66 -19.34
N PHE A 787 11.73 15.08 -20.02
CA PHE A 787 12.89 14.23 -20.34
C PHE A 787 13.61 13.76 -19.07
N TYR A 788 13.99 14.68 -18.16
CA TYR A 788 14.67 14.31 -16.92
C TYR A 788 13.80 13.44 -16.01
N ARG A 789 12.49 13.72 -15.99
CA ARG A 789 11.53 12.86 -15.30
C ARG A 789 11.55 11.45 -15.90
N GLY A 790 11.57 11.35 -17.22
CA GLY A 790 11.64 10.10 -17.97
C GLY A 790 12.84 9.24 -17.63
N ILE A 791 14.03 9.83 -17.53
CA ILE A 791 15.25 9.10 -17.11
C ILE A 791 15.41 9.02 -15.58
N ASN A 792 14.33 9.24 -14.82
CA ASN A 792 14.25 9.11 -13.36
C ASN A 792 15.26 9.98 -12.59
N ILE A 793 15.54 11.18 -13.11
CA ILE A 793 16.37 12.18 -12.44
C ILE A 793 15.49 13.30 -11.91
N GLN A 794 15.46 13.48 -10.59
CA GLN A 794 14.76 14.59 -9.96
C GLN A 794 15.27 15.95 -10.46
N MET A 795 14.33 16.81 -10.84
CA MET A 795 14.62 18.15 -11.33
C MET A 795 13.56 19.15 -10.87
N THR A 796 14.01 20.31 -10.42
CA THR A 796 13.18 21.44 -9.96
C THR A 796 13.38 22.67 -10.85
N PHE A 797 13.58 22.47 -12.15
CA PHE A 797 13.87 23.55 -13.08
C PHE A 797 12.60 24.35 -13.43
N GLN A 798 12.37 25.41 -12.65
CA GLN A 798 11.19 26.29 -12.78
C GLN A 798 11.51 27.68 -13.36
N ARG A 799 12.78 27.97 -13.67
CA ARG A 799 13.17 29.29 -14.17
C ARG A 799 12.73 29.48 -15.62
N ASN A 800 12.26 30.68 -15.95
CA ASN A 800 12.02 31.08 -17.34
C ASN A 800 13.35 31.34 -18.04
N VAL A 801 13.52 30.76 -19.24
CA VAL A 801 14.70 30.90 -20.08
C VAL A 801 14.30 31.47 -21.44
N ASN A 802 15.25 32.12 -22.13
CA ASN A 802 14.96 32.76 -23.40
C ASN A 802 14.82 31.74 -24.53
N VAL A 803 15.91 31.04 -24.88
CA VAL A 803 15.89 29.92 -25.82
C VAL A 803 16.62 28.75 -25.19
N LEU A 804 16.06 27.55 -25.31
CA LEU A 804 16.66 26.30 -24.83
C LEU A 804 16.83 25.33 -26.00
N TYR A 805 18.06 24.95 -26.27
CA TYR A 805 18.41 23.97 -27.29
C TYR A 805 18.63 22.60 -26.65
N MET A 806 18.10 21.56 -27.30
CA MET A 806 18.48 20.16 -27.14
C MET A 806 19.30 19.76 -28.37
N LEU A 807 20.50 19.25 -28.13
CA LEU A 807 21.37 18.67 -29.13
C LEU A 807 21.30 17.16 -28.94
N LYS A 808 20.85 16.43 -29.96
CA LYS A 808 20.83 14.96 -29.98
C LYS A 808 21.87 14.47 -30.97
N ARG A 809 22.77 13.59 -30.54
CA ARG A 809 23.76 12.98 -31.44
C ARG A 809 24.15 11.60 -30.95
N ASN A 810 24.00 10.58 -31.80
CA ASN A 810 24.33 9.18 -31.50
C ASN A 810 23.71 8.68 -30.17
N GLY A 811 22.46 9.07 -29.90
CA GLY A 811 21.73 8.70 -28.67
C GLY A 811 22.11 9.52 -27.43
N TYR A 812 23.07 10.44 -27.52
CA TYR A 812 23.44 11.36 -26.44
C TYR A 812 22.73 12.71 -26.56
N TYR A 813 22.48 13.34 -25.41
CA TYR A 813 21.81 14.62 -25.28
C TYR A 813 22.70 15.68 -24.63
N CYS A 814 22.67 16.91 -25.17
CA CYS A 814 23.29 18.08 -24.55
C CYS A 814 22.27 19.24 -24.56
N PHE A 815 22.14 19.94 -23.43
CA PHE A 815 21.16 21.01 -23.28
C PHE A 815 21.85 22.36 -23.10
N ILE A 816 21.56 23.30 -23.99
CA ILE A 816 22.22 24.62 -24.03
C ILE A 816 21.17 25.72 -24.02
N HIS A 817 21.27 26.60 -23.03
CA HIS A 817 20.47 27.82 -22.96
C HIS A 817 21.20 28.97 -23.66
N LYS A 818 20.44 29.76 -24.43
CA LYS A 818 20.88 31.02 -25.04
C LYS A 818 20.14 32.20 -24.41
N SER A 819 20.87 33.08 -23.75
CA SER A 819 20.32 34.29 -23.13
C SER A 819 19.85 35.31 -24.18
N LYS A 820 19.12 36.34 -23.73
CA LYS A 820 18.72 37.47 -24.59
C LYS A 820 19.92 38.23 -25.17
N SER A 821 21.06 38.25 -24.48
CA SER A 821 22.30 38.87 -25.00
C SER A 821 23.08 37.96 -25.95
N GLY A 822 22.55 36.77 -26.25
CA GLY A 822 23.18 35.78 -27.13
C GLY A 822 24.19 34.86 -26.43
N SER A 823 24.44 35.04 -25.13
CA SER A 823 25.40 34.22 -24.39
C SER A 823 24.90 32.79 -24.18
N LEU A 824 25.73 31.80 -24.49
CA LEU A 824 25.43 30.38 -24.32
C LEU A 824 25.87 29.84 -22.96
N THR A 825 25.04 28.97 -22.39
CA THR A 825 25.32 28.23 -21.15
C THR A 825 24.87 26.78 -21.29
N ILE A 826 25.76 25.82 -20.97
CA ILE A 826 25.39 24.41 -20.86
C ILE A 826 24.60 24.18 -19.55
N LEU A 827 23.60 23.31 -19.61
CA LEU A 827 22.80 22.92 -18.45
C LEU A 827 23.29 21.59 -17.86
N ASN A 828 23.45 21.59 -16.55
CA ASN A 828 23.63 20.38 -15.74
C ASN A 828 22.40 20.25 -14.83
N GLY A 829 21.35 19.58 -15.34
CA GLY A 829 20.01 19.66 -14.74
C GLY A 829 19.55 21.11 -14.70
N GLY A 830 19.39 21.68 -13.50
CA GLY A 830 18.99 23.09 -13.37
C GLY A 830 20.12 24.12 -13.38
N VAL A 831 21.38 23.69 -13.27
CA VAL A 831 22.53 24.61 -13.09
C VAL A 831 23.08 25.04 -14.45
N MET A 832 23.23 26.36 -14.65
CA MET A 832 23.81 26.95 -15.87
C MET A 832 25.30 27.19 -15.70
N LYS A 833 26.10 26.74 -16.66
CA LYS A 833 27.54 27.05 -16.74
C LYS A 833 27.84 27.72 -18.07
N LYS A 834 28.52 28.88 -18.03
CA LYS A 834 28.92 29.60 -19.25
C LYS A 834 29.94 28.77 -20.03
N ILE A 835 29.78 28.76 -21.35
CA ILE A 835 30.64 28.07 -22.31
C ILE A 835 31.31 29.11 -23.23
N GLY A 836 32.48 28.77 -23.78
CA GLY A 836 33.41 29.74 -24.37
C GLY A 836 32.97 30.23 -25.74
N VAL A 837 32.67 29.30 -26.64
CA VAL A 837 32.24 29.58 -28.02
C VAL A 837 30.76 29.97 -28.04
N GLN A 838 30.40 31.06 -28.72
CA GLN A 838 29.02 31.58 -28.77
C GLN A 838 28.25 31.14 -30.02
N GLU A 839 28.53 29.93 -30.51
CA GLU A 839 27.93 29.33 -31.69
C GLU A 839 27.39 27.94 -31.35
N ILE A 840 26.09 27.71 -31.58
CA ILE A 840 25.44 26.45 -31.18
C ILE A 840 25.95 25.25 -32.00
N GLN A 841 26.22 25.48 -33.29
CA GLN A 841 26.69 24.47 -34.23
C GLN A 841 28.03 23.87 -33.81
N TYR A 842 28.93 24.68 -33.26
CA TYR A 842 30.21 24.22 -32.71
C TYR A 842 30.03 23.09 -31.69
N TYR A 843 29.08 23.23 -30.75
CA TYR A 843 28.88 22.21 -29.72
C TYR A 843 28.32 20.92 -30.30
N TYR A 844 27.41 21.02 -31.28
CA TYR A 844 26.89 19.85 -31.97
C TYR A 844 27.98 19.11 -32.75
N ASP A 845 28.79 19.83 -33.53
CA ASP A 845 29.85 19.28 -34.38
C ASP A 845 30.92 18.54 -33.58
N HIS A 846 31.22 19.02 -32.37
CA HIS A 846 32.28 18.47 -31.50
C HIS A 846 31.76 17.58 -30.36
N MET A 847 30.45 17.30 -30.31
CA MET A 847 29.82 16.54 -29.23
C MET A 847 30.42 15.13 -29.06
N ASP A 848 30.60 14.39 -30.16
CA ASP A 848 31.21 13.05 -30.13
C ASP A 848 32.63 13.07 -29.56
N ALA A 849 33.44 14.05 -29.96
CA ALA A 849 34.82 14.21 -29.48
C ALA A 849 34.86 14.53 -27.98
N MET A 850 33.95 15.40 -27.51
CA MET A 850 33.83 15.71 -26.09
C MET A 850 33.40 14.48 -25.28
N ILE A 851 32.38 13.75 -25.74
CA ILE A 851 31.89 12.53 -25.09
C ILE A 851 33.02 11.50 -25.01
N ALA A 852 33.72 11.23 -26.11
CA ALA A 852 34.82 10.27 -26.14
C ALA A 852 35.95 10.64 -25.15
N THR A 853 36.25 11.93 -25.03
CA THR A 853 37.29 12.46 -24.13
C THR A 853 36.95 12.24 -22.66
N ILE A 854 35.67 12.38 -22.28
CA ILE A 854 35.20 12.14 -20.91
C ILE A 854 34.98 10.65 -20.64
N LYS A 855 34.30 9.96 -21.57
CA LYS A 855 33.83 8.58 -21.38
C LYS A 855 34.96 7.58 -21.20
N LYS A 856 36.03 7.68 -21.99
CA LYS A 856 37.15 6.71 -21.94
C LYS A 856 37.84 6.59 -20.56
N PRO A 857 38.27 7.68 -19.89
CA PRO A 857 38.79 7.58 -18.53
C PRO A 857 37.70 7.26 -17.51
N LEU A 858 36.47 7.77 -17.71
CA LEU A 858 35.36 7.55 -16.79
C LEU A 858 34.90 6.09 -16.73
N ASP A 859 34.84 5.39 -17.87
CA ASP A 859 34.43 3.97 -17.92
C ASP A 859 35.40 3.09 -17.12
N LYS A 860 36.71 3.38 -17.18
CA LYS A 860 37.72 2.70 -16.35
C LYS A 860 37.49 2.94 -14.86
N PHE A 861 37.20 4.20 -14.49
CA PHE A 861 36.92 4.58 -13.11
C PHE A 861 35.62 3.91 -12.60
N ASN A 862 34.54 4.00 -13.37
CA ASN A 862 33.25 3.39 -13.04
C ASN A 862 33.35 1.87 -12.91
N SER A 863 34.12 1.19 -13.77
CA SER A 863 34.33 -0.26 -13.67
C SER A 863 34.99 -0.65 -12.34
N PHE A 864 35.99 0.13 -11.90
CA PHE A 864 36.61 -0.07 -10.58
C PHE A 864 35.63 0.19 -9.43
N GLN A 865 34.80 1.24 -9.51
CA GLN A 865 33.77 1.50 -8.51
C GLN A 865 32.72 0.40 -8.46
N LYS A 866 32.25 -0.10 -9.61
CA LYS A 866 31.27 -1.20 -9.70
C LYS A 866 31.80 -2.48 -9.07
N HIS A 867 33.08 -2.79 -9.26
CA HIS A 867 33.70 -3.94 -8.60
C HIS A 867 33.61 -3.84 -7.07
N ILE A 868 33.91 -2.67 -6.49
CA ILE A 868 33.80 -2.44 -5.04
C ILE A 868 32.32 -2.48 -4.60
N ALA A 869 31.42 -1.81 -5.33
CA ALA A 869 29.99 -1.80 -5.04
C ALA A 869 29.40 -3.22 -4.99
N ASN A 870 29.78 -4.09 -5.92
CA ASN A 870 29.32 -5.48 -5.96
C ASN A 870 29.81 -6.28 -4.76
N ILE A 871 31.02 -6.01 -4.26
CA ILE A 871 31.51 -6.62 -3.01
C ILE A 871 30.68 -6.14 -1.82
N VAL A 872 30.38 -4.84 -1.74
CA VAL A 872 29.53 -4.26 -0.68
C VAL A 872 28.13 -4.90 -0.69
N LYS A 873 27.51 -5.02 -1.87
CA LYS A 873 26.21 -5.70 -2.03
C LYS A 873 26.26 -7.16 -1.56
N ARG A 874 27.31 -7.89 -1.94
CA ARG A 874 27.50 -9.31 -1.56
C ARG A 874 27.59 -9.55 -0.06
N ILE A 875 28.16 -8.60 0.69
CA ILE A 875 28.24 -8.71 2.16
C ILE A 875 27.01 -8.13 2.87
N GLY A 876 25.97 -7.71 2.13
CA GLY A 876 24.70 -7.19 2.66
C GLY A 876 24.61 -5.66 2.78
N GLY A 877 25.56 -4.91 2.22
CA GLY A 877 25.53 -3.44 2.17
C GLY A 877 24.82 -2.88 0.92
N ASP A 878 24.64 -1.55 0.87
CA ASP A 878 23.89 -0.87 -0.21
C ASP A 878 24.62 -0.86 -1.57
N GLY A 879 25.91 -0.48 -1.55
CA GLY A 879 26.75 -0.42 -2.75
C GLY A 879 26.42 0.72 -3.72
N THR A 880 25.61 1.71 -3.34
CA THR A 880 25.23 2.79 -4.25
C THR A 880 26.39 3.72 -4.58
N ILE A 881 26.62 3.99 -5.86
CA ILE A 881 27.71 4.85 -6.35
C ILE A 881 27.20 6.29 -6.59
N HIS A 882 27.83 7.26 -5.93
CA HIS A 882 27.49 8.68 -6.03
C HIS A 882 28.74 9.56 -6.21
N GLY A 883 29.17 9.76 -7.46
CA GLY A 883 30.42 10.46 -7.75
C GLY A 883 31.62 9.57 -7.44
N CYS A 884 32.45 9.99 -6.48
CA CYS A 884 33.59 9.23 -5.98
C CYS A 884 33.25 8.38 -4.73
N ILE A 885 32.00 8.34 -4.28
CA ILE A 885 31.60 7.72 -3.01
C ILE A 885 30.76 6.47 -3.31
N ILE A 886 30.98 5.41 -2.55
CA ILE A 886 30.20 4.17 -2.56
C ILE A 886 29.62 3.98 -1.15
N ASP A 887 28.31 3.87 -1.06
CA ASP A 887 27.60 3.76 0.21
C ASP A 887 27.61 2.30 0.71
N ILE A 888 27.95 2.09 1.98
CA ILE A 888 27.81 0.77 2.65
C ILE A 888 26.46 0.73 3.35
N ASP A 889 26.16 1.80 4.08
CA ASP A 889 24.85 2.12 4.64
C ASP A 889 24.65 3.65 4.68
N VAL A 890 23.67 4.13 5.43
CA VAL A 890 23.31 5.56 5.54
C VAL A 890 24.48 6.44 6.03
N ASN A 891 25.36 5.92 6.90
CA ASN A 891 26.43 6.70 7.54
C ASN A 891 27.84 6.19 7.24
N ASN A 892 27.99 4.99 6.68
CA ASN A 892 29.25 4.34 6.40
C ASN A 892 29.51 4.30 4.90
N HIS A 893 30.67 4.78 4.47
CA HIS A 893 30.97 5.01 3.06
C HIS A 893 32.41 4.65 2.69
N ILE A 894 32.64 4.42 1.39
CA ILE A 894 33.95 4.24 0.78
C ILE A 894 34.18 5.36 -0.24
N TYR A 895 35.22 6.16 -0.03
CA TYR A 895 35.69 7.13 -1.02
C TYR A 895 36.71 6.48 -1.96
N VAL A 896 36.52 6.62 -3.27
CA VAL A 896 37.45 6.20 -4.31
C VAL A 896 38.08 7.44 -4.96
N ASN A 897 39.40 7.58 -4.83
CA ASN A 897 40.12 8.70 -5.41
C ASN A 897 40.23 8.56 -6.94
N PRO A 898 39.73 9.54 -7.72
CA PRO A 898 39.73 9.44 -9.19
C PRO A 898 41.11 9.59 -9.83
N PHE A 899 42.14 10.01 -9.10
CA PHE A 899 43.50 10.20 -9.63
C PHE A 899 44.37 8.94 -9.54
N ASP A 900 44.29 8.19 -8.44
CA ASP A 900 45.17 7.05 -8.16
C ASP A 900 44.44 5.73 -7.84
N LEU A 901 43.10 5.76 -7.79
CA LEU A 901 42.22 4.66 -7.42
C LEU A 901 42.39 4.16 -5.98
N SER A 902 42.99 4.97 -5.10
CA SER A 902 43.03 4.67 -3.67
C SER A 902 41.62 4.70 -3.06
N THR A 903 41.38 3.80 -2.12
CA THR A 903 40.09 3.63 -1.44
C THR A 903 40.22 3.96 0.05
N THR A 904 39.29 4.76 0.58
CA THR A 904 39.29 5.19 1.97
C THR A 904 37.91 4.95 2.59
N GLY A 905 37.84 4.12 3.63
CA GLY A 905 36.62 3.91 4.41
C GLY A 905 36.43 5.03 5.45
N TYR A 906 35.22 5.57 5.55
CA TYR A 906 34.88 6.57 6.56
C TYR A 906 33.42 6.47 7.02
N TRP A 907 33.19 6.88 8.27
CA TRP A 907 31.86 7.14 8.81
C TRP A 907 31.58 8.65 8.78
N ALA A 908 30.35 9.05 8.50
CA ALA A 908 29.95 10.46 8.44
C ALA A 908 28.56 10.68 9.04
N SER A 909 28.42 11.67 9.92
CA SER A 909 27.10 12.18 10.34
C SER A 909 26.60 13.31 9.43
N ASP A 910 27.52 14.03 8.79
CA ASP A 910 27.24 15.08 7.82
C ASP A 910 28.48 15.32 6.91
N MET A 911 28.37 16.30 6.01
CA MET A 911 29.46 16.62 5.06
C MET A 911 30.76 17.13 5.72
N ILE A 912 30.69 17.64 6.95
CA ILE A 912 31.81 18.18 7.70
C ILE A 912 32.36 17.11 8.63
N ASN A 913 31.52 16.51 9.47
CA ASN A 913 31.92 15.59 10.53
C ASN A 913 32.11 14.16 10.00
N LYS A 914 33.38 13.80 9.72
CA LYS A 914 33.76 12.49 9.17
C LYS A 914 34.87 11.86 9.99
N ILE A 915 34.80 10.56 10.19
CA ILE A 915 35.83 9.75 10.85
C ILE A 915 36.39 8.78 9.82
N VAL A 916 37.66 8.98 9.44
CA VAL A 916 38.38 8.16 8.47
C VAL A 916 39.05 7.00 9.18
N TYR A 917 38.85 5.79 8.67
CA TYR A 917 39.40 4.57 9.25
C TYR A 917 40.69 4.15 8.55
N PRO A 918 41.58 3.43 9.25
CA PRO A 918 42.84 2.94 8.66
C PRO A 918 42.60 1.96 7.52
N SER A 919 41.53 1.18 7.60
CA SER A 919 41.10 0.25 6.56
C SER A 919 39.56 0.13 6.52
N ILE A 920 39.02 -0.38 5.41
CA ILE A 920 37.58 -0.69 5.30
C ILE A 920 37.17 -1.80 6.27
N PRO A 921 37.95 -2.88 6.48
CA PRO A 921 37.68 -3.84 7.54
C PRO A 921 37.59 -3.23 8.94
N ASP A 922 38.43 -2.24 9.28
CA ASP A 922 38.34 -1.55 10.58
C ASP A 922 37.03 -0.77 10.72
N LEU A 923 36.60 -0.09 9.65
CA LEU A 923 35.30 0.58 9.59
C LEU A 923 34.15 -0.41 9.82
N LEU A 924 34.14 -1.51 9.06
CA LEU A 924 33.09 -2.53 9.16
C LEU A 924 33.06 -3.15 10.55
N LYS A 925 34.22 -3.49 11.12
CA LYS A 925 34.32 -4.09 12.45
C LYS A 925 33.77 -3.17 13.54
N GLU A 926 34.01 -1.87 13.47
CA GLU A 926 33.55 -0.92 14.49
C GLU A 926 32.10 -0.48 14.28
N LYS A 927 31.68 -0.20 13.04
CA LYS A 927 30.38 0.45 12.74
C LYS A 927 29.34 -0.48 12.13
N CYS A 928 29.76 -1.59 11.52
CA CYS A 928 28.88 -2.53 10.82
C CYS A 928 29.23 -4.00 11.16
N PRO A 929 29.19 -4.42 12.44
CA PRO A 929 29.73 -5.72 12.87
C PRO A 929 29.06 -6.93 12.19
N VAL A 930 27.78 -6.80 11.80
CA VAL A 930 27.07 -7.84 11.03
C VAL A 930 27.67 -8.00 9.62
N LEU A 931 27.85 -6.89 8.88
CA LEU A 931 28.48 -6.89 7.55
C LEU A 931 29.95 -7.35 7.63
N PHE A 932 30.64 -7.05 8.72
CA PHE A 932 31.99 -7.56 8.97
C PHE A 932 32.02 -9.08 9.10
N GLY A 933 31.03 -9.69 9.76
CA GLY A 933 30.90 -11.15 9.85
C GLY A 933 30.77 -11.81 8.47
N GLU A 934 29.93 -11.26 7.59
CA GLU A 934 29.78 -11.75 6.22
C GLU A 934 31.04 -11.51 5.37
N TYR A 935 31.71 -10.38 5.57
CA TYR A 935 32.98 -10.08 4.92
C TYR A 935 34.07 -11.10 5.26
N VAL A 936 34.18 -11.56 6.52
CA VAL A 936 35.15 -12.59 6.92
C VAL A 936 34.87 -13.92 6.22
N LYS A 937 33.59 -14.34 6.12
CA LYS A 937 33.20 -15.55 5.38
C LYS A 937 33.62 -15.48 3.91
N LEU A 938 33.45 -14.32 3.28
CA LEU A 938 33.83 -14.08 1.88
C LEU A 938 35.34 -14.19 1.63
N ILE A 939 36.17 -13.95 2.65
CA ILE A 939 37.63 -14.13 2.59
C ILE A 939 38.01 -15.61 2.73
N ASP A 940 37.33 -16.36 3.61
CA ASP A 940 37.64 -17.77 3.89
C ASP A 940 37.36 -18.70 2.68
N ASP A 941 36.47 -18.32 1.77
CA ASP A 941 36.12 -19.08 0.56
C ASP A 941 37.14 -18.98 -0.61
N ASN A 942 38.34 -18.44 -0.36
CA ASN A 942 39.46 -18.39 -1.33
C ASN A 942 39.11 -17.75 -2.69
N SER A 943 38.12 -16.86 -2.73
CA SER A 943 37.76 -16.13 -3.95
C SER A 943 38.79 -15.03 -4.22
N GLU A 944 39.31 -14.94 -5.44
CA GLU A 944 40.17 -13.83 -5.92
C GLU A 944 39.51 -12.42 -5.80
N ASN A 945 38.30 -12.34 -5.22
CA ASN A 945 37.48 -11.14 -5.03
C ASN A 945 37.60 -10.51 -3.64
N ALA A 946 38.50 -10.98 -2.77
CA ALA A 946 38.75 -10.35 -1.47
C ALA A 946 39.37 -8.96 -1.67
N LEU A 947 38.53 -7.93 -1.80
CA LEU A 947 38.85 -6.50 -1.86
C LEU A 947 40.29 -6.24 -2.37
N VAL A 948 40.47 -6.20 -3.70
CA VAL A 948 41.74 -5.78 -4.34
C VAL A 948 41.97 -4.30 -4.02
N LEU A 949 42.50 -4.06 -2.83
CA LEU A 949 42.71 -2.75 -2.27
C LEU A 949 44.13 -2.32 -2.64
N LYS A 950 44.24 -1.32 -3.50
CA LYS A 950 45.29 -0.31 -3.30
C LYS A 950 44.97 0.48 -2.03
N GLN A 951 44.94 -0.20 -0.88
CA GLN A 951 44.91 0.45 0.41
C GLN A 951 46.28 1.07 0.62
N GLN A 952 46.32 2.36 0.98
CA GLN A 952 47.44 2.83 1.78
C GLN A 952 47.29 2.17 3.15
N ILE A 953 47.85 0.97 3.33
CA ILE A 953 47.95 0.35 4.64
C ILE A 953 48.89 1.25 5.46
N LYS A 954 48.31 2.18 6.22
CA LYS A 954 49.03 2.88 7.30
C LYS A 954 48.77 2.10 8.58
N THR A 955 49.57 1.05 8.80
CA THR A 955 49.46 0.05 9.89
C THR A 955 49.70 0.60 11.32
N SER A 956 49.35 1.85 11.61
CA SER A 956 49.56 2.47 12.94
C SER A 956 48.61 3.60 13.32
N TRP A 957 47.56 3.88 12.52
CA TRP A 957 46.70 5.03 12.78
C TRP A 957 45.42 4.60 13.50
N SER A 958 44.99 5.38 14.49
CA SER A 958 43.62 5.34 15.03
C SER A 958 42.66 6.02 14.03
N PRO A 959 41.34 5.77 14.11
CA PRO A 959 40.37 6.54 13.35
C PRO A 959 40.60 8.06 13.51
N GLN A 960 40.60 8.80 12.40
CA GLN A 960 40.96 10.23 12.37
C GLN A 960 39.76 11.11 12.01
N LEU A 961 39.56 12.18 12.78
CA LEU A 961 38.59 13.20 12.45
C LEU A 961 39.03 13.99 11.21
N TYR A 962 38.16 14.06 10.20
CA TYR A 962 38.39 14.74 8.94
C TYR A 962 37.30 15.77 8.67
N LEU A 963 37.62 17.05 8.89
CA LEU A 963 36.66 18.16 8.81
C LEU A 963 36.59 18.85 7.44
N ASP A 964 37.52 18.54 6.52
CA ASP A 964 37.54 19.14 5.18
C ASP A 964 36.40 18.57 4.29
N THR A 965 35.95 19.37 3.33
CA THR A 965 34.90 19.05 2.35
C THR A 965 35.43 18.89 0.92
N ASN A 966 36.75 19.03 0.71
CA ASN A 966 37.43 18.89 -0.58
C ASN A 966 37.07 17.61 -1.38
N ILE A 967 36.87 16.45 -0.73
CA ILE A 967 36.49 15.18 -1.37
C ILE A 967 35.17 15.30 -2.12
N TYR A 968 34.24 16.11 -1.60
CA TYR A 968 32.96 16.36 -2.24
C TYR A 968 33.09 17.26 -3.46
N LYS A 969 34.14 18.09 -3.57
CA LYS A 969 34.39 18.88 -4.77
C LYS A 969 34.78 17.98 -5.95
N ALA A 970 35.74 17.08 -5.74
CA ALA A 970 36.13 16.08 -6.73
C ALA A 970 34.97 15.15 -7.07
N SER A 971 34.28 14.63 -6.06
CA SER A 971 33.10 13.76 -6.22
C SER A 971 31.99 14.43 -7.04
N ARG A 972 31.70 15.72 -6.79
CA ARG A 972 30.71 16.47 -7.58
C ARG A 972 31.11 16.62 -9.05
N GLU A 973 32.39 16.82 -9.37
CA GLU A 973 32.82 16.89 -10.78
C GLU A 973 32.69 15.53 -11.48
N ILE A 974 33.12 14.44 -10.83
CA ILE A 974 32.91 13.08 -11.36
C ILE A 974 31.42 12.78 -11.53
N ARG A 975 30.57 13.15 -10.56
CA ARG A 975 29.12 12.96 -10.65
C ARG A 975 28.50 13.68 -11.86
N LYS A 976 29.04 14.83 -12.26
CA LYS A 976 28.60 15.52 -13.50
C LYS A 976 28.98 14.72 -14.74
N MET A 977 30.20 14.21 -14.80
CA MET A 977 30.67 13.37 -15.91
C MET A 977 29.89 12.05 -15.99
N GLN A 978 29.55 11.44 -14.85
CA GLN A 978 28.74 10.22 -14.74
C GLN A 978 27.31 10.36 -15.29
N ARG A 979 26.83 11.59 -15.57
CA ARG A 979 25.56 11.78 -16.31
C ARG A 979 25.60 11.21 -17.73
N LEU A 980 26.80 10.96 -18.29
CA LEU A 980 26.95 10.21 -19.54
C LEU A 980 26.42 8.78 -19.44
N ASN A 981 26.32 8.18 -18.24
CA ASN A 981 25.69 6.87 -18.06
C ASN A 981 24.17 6.91 -18.31
N SER A 982 23.56 8.10 -18.25
CA SER A 982 22.16 8.35 -18.63
C SER A 982 22.08 9.03 -20.01
N ASN A 983 23.14 8.92 -20.81
CA ASN A 983 23.27 9.56 -22.13
C ASN A 983 23.18 11.09 -22.14
N VAL A 984 23.48 11.78 -21.02
CA VAL A 984 23.42 13.26 -20.96
C VAL A 984 24.81 13.88 -20.75
N LEU A 985 25.26 14.69 -21.71
CA LEU A 985 26.43 15.54 -21.61
C LEU A 985 26.07 16.85 -20.87
N THR A 986 26.57 16.98 -19.64
CA THR A 986 26.27 18.14 -18.77
C THR A 986 27.45 19.08 -18.55
N THR A 987 28.62 18.74 -19.08
CA THR A 987 29.86 19.49 -18.92
C THR A 987 30.62 19.62 -20.22
N TRP A 988 31.36 20.72 -20.36
CA TRP A 988 32.18 21.02 -21.54
C TRP A 988 33.56 21.48 -21.11
N TYR A 989 34.60 20.90 -21.71
CA TYR A 989 36.02 21.15 -21.39
C TYR A 989 36.77 21.60 -22.65
N GLU A 990 36.75 22.91 -22.96
CA GLU A 990 37.31 23.45 -24.22
C GLU A 990 38.76 23.01 -24.51
N ASN A 991 39.60 22.95 -23.47
CA ASN A 991 41.01 22.58 -23.62
C ASN A 991 41.24 21.09 -23.89
N ALA A 992 40.19 20.27 -23.85
CA ALA A 992 40.28 18.82 -23.99
C ALA A 992 39.99 18.33 -25.42
N ILE A 993 39.44 19.18 -26.29
CA ILE A 993 39.22 18.85 -27.70
C ILE A 993 40.53 19.12 -28.47
N PRO A 994 41.10 18.13 -29.18
CA PRO A 994 42.26 18.37 -30.05
C PRO A 994 41.91 19.46 -31.06
N GLN A 995 42.70 20.53 -31.15
CA GLN A 995 42.48 21.54 -32.17
C GLN A 995 42.60 20.88 -33.55
N ILE A 996 41.49 20.78 -34.26
CA ILE A 996 41.51 20.49 -35.69
C ILE A 996 42.10 21.75 -36.32
N THR A 997 43.41 21.73 -36.59
CA THR A 997 44.03 22.68 -37.51
C THR A 997 43.25 22.62 -38.81
N LYS A 998 42.46 23.66 -39.08
CA LYS A 998 41.90 23.92 -40.41
C LYS A 998 43.03 23.83 -41.43
N LYS A 999 42.92 22.90 -42.39
CA LYS A 999 43.63 22.98 -43.66
C LYS A 999 42.72 23.69 -44.65
#